data_AF-A0A914FP96-F1
#
_entry.id   AF-A0A914FP96-F1
#
_cell.length_a   1.000
_cell.length_b   1.000
_cell.length_c   1.000
_cell.angle_alpha   90.00
_cell.angle_beta   90.00
_cell.angle_gamma   90.00
#
_symmetry.space_group_name_H-M   'P 1'
#
loop_
_entity.id
_entity.type
_entity.pdbx_description
1 polymer ?
#
loop_
_entity_poly.entity_id
_entity_poly.type
_entity_poly.pdbx_seq_one_letter_code
_entity_poly.pdbx_strand_id
1 'polypeptide(L)'
;MHFKASQKLLNPNQQNSQSKNEFEKLKEKANKFFQEEKYNEAVKAYTEILQLSELSSENRATIFSNRSASNLMLESHNSLKMAKSDAEEAIKLWPSWWKGYFRLARVQMKLEEWFQAEETLEKTLALNSELKEIRDELSFVRSTIGKIHRGRSLSPGSKPRTKEESEREICERLGISRSAFQKIERDAPKFPMFEHIIQAHKFRDGIEFRQDYKKAAEHYAKAAELGNPEGMYNLGKLYHDGNGVKRDYAESMKLYLKAANSKPINKIMVGSGISEAQHAIGLNYMEGVGVEKDYQKAAEWFEKAVKNGFGASANNLGCIYRNGLGVQRSPLKAFNYYKFAAGTGDTAAMMNLSDCYFDGEGTAKNDAQGQKWLQLAAKKGDLRAAMKLRMRQSSPSGNDLSEMFRQLIGGPRSQNNINEGASPLERIKADPKRKTLILQHRELFIQYAEQYGTSGINIPATIPKPPHTPNPPNWSSPLKKITLSDMDPTKDKVYNGCVLEVRIIDWSILICSIQTKIEDEKGDVNRFAIYNWPLSGVRNHDVLEIMKIFRPNVKISIINPYHRRSRDGQNTIRVEGPQYIRLDNSMIDKQCHVCGKEAKILPCSTCKMAFYCSKDCQKLDWIEFNHKNLCKHLKMYAELM
;
A
#
# COMPACT_ATOMS: atom_id res chain seq x y z
N MET A 1 5.00 -32.11 35.08
CA MET A 1 5.99 -32.96 35.81
C MET A 1 7.41 -32.36 35.92
N HIS A 2 7.65 -31.05 35.71
CA HIS A 2 9.01 -30.47 35.81
C HIS A 2 9.18 -29.34 36.86
N PHE A 3 8.36 -29.28 37.91
CA PHE A 3 8.48 -28.23 38.95
C PHE A 3 9.29 -28.64 40.21
N LYS A 4 10.00 -29.78 40.19
CA LYS A 4 10.62 -30.37 41.39
C LYS A 4 12.16 -30.26 41.52
N ALA A 5 12.84 -29.38 40.78
CA ALA A 5 14.31 -29.43 40.70
C ALA A 5 15.09 -28.19 41.17
N SER A 6 14.53 -27.29 41.99
CA SER A 6 15.26 -26.06 42.36
C SER A 6 15.24 -25.68 43.85
N GLN A 7 15.25 -26.65 44.76
CA GLN A 7 15.61 -26.41 46.15
C GLN A 7 16.78 -27.32 46.56
N LYS A 8 18.00 -26.76 46.57
CA LYS A 8 19.10 -27.18 47.46
C LYS A 8 20.26 -26.18 47.40
N LEU A 9 20.82 -25.87 48.58
CA LEU A 9 22.02 -25.06 48.92
C LEU A 9 21.72 -23.55 49.08
N LEU A 10 21.94 -22.84 50.20
CA LEU A 10 22.78 -23.00 51.40
C LEU A 10 22.22 -22.17 52.60
N ASN A 11 22.66 -22.52 53.82
CA ASN A 11 22.46 -21.80 55.10
C ASN A 11 23.85 -21.71 55.81
N PRO A 12 24.12 -20.95 56.89
CA PRO A 12 23.51 -19.72 57.44
C PRO A 12 24.54 -18.63 57.87
N ASN A 13 24.08 -17.40 58.19
CA ASN A 13 24.74 -16.52 59.19
C ASN A 13 23.68 -15.68 59.93
N GLN A 14 23.84 -15.57 61.25
CA GLN A 14 22.76 -15.67 62.25
C GLN A 14 22.15 -14.38 62.83
N GLN A 15 22.22 -13.23 62.15
CA GLN A 15 21.52 -12.01 62.61
C GLN A 15 20.35 -11.56 61.70
N ASN A 16 20.08 -12.30 60.62
CA ASN A 16 19.11 -11.95 59.57
C ASN A 16 17.97 -12.99 59.44
N SER A 17 17.73 -13.76 60.51
CA SER A 17 16.97 -15.03 60.45
C SER A 17 15.46 -14.88 60.63
N GLN A 18 14.96 -13.78 61.19
CA GLN A 18 13.52 -13.60 61.42
C GLN A 18 12.79 -13.05 60.18
N SER A 19 13.30 -11.96 59.58
CA SER A 19 12.74 -11.36 58.36
C SER A 19 12.85 -12.28 57.13
N LYS A 20 13.98 -12.98 56.99
CA LYS A 20 14.21 -13.97 55.92
C LYS A 20 13.29 -15.20 56.04
N ASN A 21 12.96 -15.61 57.26
CA ASN A 21 12.07 -16.74 57.55
C ASN A 21 10.58 -16.33 57.40
N GLU A 22 10.25 -15.07 57.63
CA GLU A 22 8.93 -14.51 57.36
C GLU A 22 8.65 -14.36 55.86
N PHE A 23 9.60 -13.82 55.10
CA PHE A 23 9.48 -13.71 53.63
C PHE A 23 9.25 -15.07 52.96
N GLU A 24 10.06 -16.08 53.28
CA GLU A 24 9.92 -17.41 52.67
C GLU A 24 8.59 -18.08 53.05
N LYS A 25 8.12 -17.93 54.31
CA LYS A 25 6.80 -18.43 54.72
C LYS A 25 5.66 -17.76 53.95
N LEU A 26 5.69 -16.44 53.80
CA LEU A 26 4.67 -15.71 53.05
C LEU A 26 4.68 -16.09 51.57
N LYS A 27 5.88 -16.21 50.98
CA LYS A 27 6.07 -16.65 49.60
C LYS A 27 5.59 -18.07 49.37
N GLU A 28 5.88 -19.01 50.27
CA GLU A 28 5.35 -20.38 50.20
C GLU A 28 3.82 -20.41 50.27
N LYS A 29 3.21 -19.61 51.17
CA LYS A 29 1.76 -19.46 51.25
C LYS A 29 1.16 -18.91 49.95
N ALA A 30 1.76 -17.86 49.38
CA ALA A 30 1.32 -17.28 48.12
C ALA A 30 1.47 -18.26 46.93
N ASN A 31 2.58 -19.00 46.89
CA ASN A 31 2.81 -20.06 45.90
C ASN A 31 1.78 -21.18 46.05
N LYS A 32 1.40 -21.55 47.28
CA LYS A 32 0.37 -22.56 47.54
C LYS A 32 -0.99 -22.11 47.01
N PHE A 33 -1.39 -20.86 47.23
CA PHE A 33 -2.62 -20.34 46.60
C PHE A 33 -2.58 -20.42 45.08
N PHE A 34 -1.44 -20.11 44.46
CA PHE A 34 -1.27 -20.25 43.02
C PHE A 34 -1.39 -21.72 42.56
N GLN A 35 -0.79 -22.67 43.29
CA GLN A 35 -0.88 -24.10 42.98
C GLN A 35 -2.29 -24.68 43.16
N GLU A 36 -3.06 -24.12 44.10
CA GLU A 36 -4.47 -24.46 44.33
C GLU A 36 -5.44 -23.72 43.38
N GLU A 37 -4.92 -23.01 42.37
CA GLU A 37 -5.69 -22.21 41.40
C GLU A 37 -6.51 -21.07 42.03
N LYS A 38 -6.19 -20.68 43.27
CA LYS A 38 -6.77 -19.55 44.00
C LYS A 38 -6.04 -18.26 43.63
N TYR A 39 -6.21 -17.83 42.39
CA TYR A 39 -5.38 -16.77 41.81
C TYR A 39 -5.61 -15.40 42.43
N ASN A 40 -6.84 -15.06 42.85
CA ASN A 40 -7.14 -13.79 43.52
C ASN A 40 -6.44 -13.72 44.89
N GLU A 41 -6.44 -14.81 45.64
CA GLU A 41 -5.77 -14.98 46.92
C GLU A 41 -4.25 -14.94 46.75
N ALA A 42 -3.72 -15.56 45.68
CA ALA A 42 -2.31 -15.47 45.34
C ALA A 42 -1.89 -14.03 45.02
N VAL A 43 -2.68 -13.28 44.22
CA VAL A 43 -2.40 -11.87 43.91
C VAL A 43 -2.37 -11.02 45.19
N LYS A 44 -3.33 -11.20 46.10
CA LYS A 44 -3.36 -10.51 47.39
C LYS A 44 -2.12 -10.83 48.23
N ALA A 45 -1.79 -12.12 48.37
CA ALA A 45 -0.64 -12.56 49.16
C ALA A 45 0.69 -12.03 48.59
N TYR A 46 0.88 -12.02 47.27
CA TYR A 46 2.08 -11.41 46.67
C TYR A 46 2.12 -9.89 46.84
N THR A 47 0.96 -9.22 46.85
CA THR A 47 0.89 -7.78 47.09
C THR A 47 1.28 -7.42 48.52
N GLU A 48 0.88 -8.23 49.50
CA GLU A 48 1.32 -8.10 50.90
C GLU A 48 2.83 -8.25 51.02
N ILE A 49 3.41 -9.25 50.36
CA ILE A 49 4.87 -9.47 50.37
C ILE A 49 5.61 -8.24 49.82
N LEU A 50 5.12 -7.60 48.75
CA LEU A 50 5.78 -6.43 48.14
C LEU A 50 5.83 -5.19 49.05
N GLN A 51 5.02 -5.15 50.12
CA GLN A 51 5.02 -4.08 51.13
C GLN A 51 6.14 -4.25 52.18
N LEU A 52 6.82 -5.39 52.22
CA LEU A 52 7.95 -5.59 53.13
C LEU A 52 9.09 -4.62 52.79
N SER A 53 9.60 -3.95 53.82
CA SER A 53 10.66 -2.94 53.74
C SER A 53 12.02 -3.55 53.36
N GLU A 54 12.31 -4.77 53.80
CA GLU A 54 13.57 -5.48 53.58
C GLU A 54 13.47 -6.55 52.47
N LEU A 55 13.35 -6.12 51.21
CA LEU A 55 13.40 -7.02 50.05
C LEU A 55 14.56 -6.65 49.14
N SER A 56 15.43 -7.62 48.84
CA SER A 56 16.42 -7.48 47.77
C SER A 56 15.73 -7.26 46.42
N SER A 57 16.40 -6.57 45.50
CA SER A 57 15.88 -6.32 44.14
C SER A 57 15.49 -7.62 43.41
N GLU A 58 16.26 -8.69 43.59
CA GLU A 58 16.01 -10.02 43.00
C GLU A 58 14.77 -10.71 43.60
N ASN A 59 14.60 -10.64 44.93
CA ASN A 59 13.41 -11.18 45.59
C ASN A 59 12.17 -10.38 45.16
N ARG A 60 12.27 -9.06 45.11
CA ARG A 60 11.20 -8.18 44.64
C ARG A 60 10.82 -8.48 43.18
N ALA A 61 11.81 -8.66 42.30
CA ALA A 61 11.59 -9.06 40.90
C ALA A 61 10.87 -10.43 40.79
N THR A 62 11.26 -11.39 41.63
CA THR A 62 10.64 -12.73 41.67
C THR A 62 9.17 -12.64 42.07
N ILE A 63 8.85 -11.84 43.09
CA ILE A 63 7.46 -11.67 43.55
C ILE A 63 6.61 -10.94 42.51
N PHE A 64 7.13 -9.89 41.86
CA PHE A 64 6.44 -9.24 40.74
C PHE A 64 6.16 -10.23 39.60
N SER A 65 7.12 -11.06 39.20
CA SER A 65 6.92 -12.07 38.16
C SER A 65 5.89 -13.14 38.55
N ASN A 66 5.86 -13.55 39.82
CA ASN A 66 4.86 -14.50 40.32
C ASN A 66 3.46 -13.87 40.41
N ARG A 67 3.35 -12.60 40.82
CA ARG A 67 2.08 -11.88 40.81
C ARG A 67 1.57 -11.65 39.39
N SER A 68 2.47 -11.36 38.46
CA SER A 68 2.16 -11.33 37.01
C SER A 68 1.60 -12.66 36.53
N ALA A 69 2.18 -13.78 36.95
CA ALA A 69 1.66 -15.11 36.65
C ALA A 69 0.23 -15.31 37.14
N SER A 70 -0.06 -14.95 38.39
CA SER A 70 -1.41 -15.05 38.96
C SER A 70 -2.42 -14.16 38.21
N ASN A 71 -2.05 -12.92 37.91
CA ASN A 71 -2.88 -11.97 37.17
C ASN A 71 -3.15 -12.44 35.72
N LEU A 72 -2.18 -13.12 35.09
CA LEU A 72 -2.33 -13.72 33.77
C LEU A 72 -3.40 -14.82 33.77
N MET A 73 -3.49 -15.62 34.83
CA MET A 73 -4.47 -16.72 34.95
C MET A 73 -5.90 -16.23 35.19
N LEU A 74 -6.09 -14.98 35.65
CA LEU A 74 -7.42 -14.40 35.86
C LEU A 74 -8.10 -13.93 34.56
N GLU A 75 -7.34 -13.75 33.48
CA GLU A 75 -7.80 -13.47 32.10
C GLU A 75 -8.76 -12.27 31.88
N SER A 76 -9.05 -11.46 32.91
CA SER A 76 -9.79 -10.20 32.76
C SER A 76 -8.91 -9.10 32.12
N HIS A 77 -9.51 -8.13 31.43
CA HIS A 77 -8.76 -7.03 30.81
C HIS A 77 -7.88 -6.25 31.80
N ASN A 78 -8.40 -6.01 33.01
CA ASN A 78 -7.66 -5.31 34.06
C ASN A 78 -6.53 -6.17 34.63
N SER A 79 -6.77 -7.48 34.84
CA SER A 79 -5.72 -8.37 35.33
C SER A 79 -4.60 -8.58 34.31
N LEU A 80 -4.90 -8.63 33.00
CA LEU A 80 -3.85 -8.69 31.97
C LEU A 80 -2.99 -7.43 31.92
N LYS A 81 -3.57 -6.24 32.08
CA LYS A 81 -2.80 -4.98 32.21
C LYS A 81 -1.89 -4.99 33.43
N MET A 82 -2.41 -5.44 34.58
CA MET A 82 -1.61 -5.57 35.80
C MET A 82 -0.50 -6.61 35.63
N ALA A 83 -0.80 -7.75 34.97
CA ALA A 83 0.19 -8.78 34.68
C ALA A 83 1.34 -8.24 33.84
N LYS A 84 1.04 -7.39 32.84
CA LYS A 84 2.04 -6.76 31.98
C LYS A 84 2.92 -5.80 32.78
N SER A 85 2.30 -4.90 33.53
CA SER A 85 2.99 -3.95 34.42
C SER A 85 3.92 -4.66 35.41
N ASP A 86 3.46 -5.73 36.05
CA ASP A 86 4.26 -6.52 36.99
C ASP A 86 5.45 -7.22 36.31
N ALA A 87 5.26 -7.75 35.10
CA ALA A 87 6.35 -8.39 34.35
C ALA A 87 7.41 -7.39 33.90
N GLU A 88 7.00 -6.17 33.50
CA GLU A 88 7.90 -5.08 33.13
C GLU A 88 8.74 -4.60 34.34
N GLU A 89 8.12 -4.43 35.52
CA GLU A 89 8.84 -4.04 36.73
C GLU A 89 9.80 -5.14 37.21
N ALA A 90 9.42 -6.42 37.07
CA ALA A 90 10.31 -7.54 37.37
C ALA A 90 11.58 -7.52 36.50
N ILE A 91 11.45 -7.25 35.20
CA ILE A 91 12.58 -7.16 34.27
C ILE A 91 13.45 -5.94 34.60
N LYS A 92 12.85 -4.81 34.94
CA LYS A 92 13.56 -3.59 35.33
C LYS A 92 14.42 -3.79 36.57
N LEU A 93 13.92 -4.56 37.55
CA LEU A 93 14.65 -4.89 38.76
C LEU A 93 15.73 -5.97 38.55
N TRP A 94 15.55 -6.86 37.58
CA TRP A 94 16.51 -7.93 37.26
C TRP A 94 16.66 -8.17 35.74
N PRO A 95 17.44 -7.34 35.02
CA PRO A 95 17.51 -7.38 33.55
C PRO A 95 18.19 -8.61 32.93
N SER A 96 19.00 -9.34 33.69
CA SER A 96 19.64 -10.58 33.21
C SER A 96 18.77 -11.83 33.40
N TRP A 97 17.57 -11.69 33.97
CA TRP A 97 16.73 -12.82 34.36
C TRP A 97 15.75 -13.21 33.25
N TRP A 98 16.11 -14.26 32.51
CA TRP A 98 15.32 -14.73 31.36
C TRP A 98 13.85 -15.07 31.70
N LYS A 99 13.56 -15.56 32.90
CA LYS A 99 12.17 -15.91 33.30
C LYS A 99 11.24 -14.68 33.35
N GLY A 100 11.79 -13.50 33.64
CA GLY A 100 11.05 -12.23 33.60
C GLY A 100 10.57 -11.91 32.18
N TYR A 101 11.49 -11.95 31.20
CA TYR A 101 11.17 -11.76 29.78
C TYR A 101 10.19 -12.82 29.27
N PHE A 102 10.40 -14.09 29.61
CA PHE A 102 9.48 -15.16 29.23
C PHE A 102 8.06 -14.95 29.76
N ARG A 103 7.93 -14.43 30.99
CA ARG A 103 6.63 -14.09 31.58
C ARG A 103 5.97 -12.95 30.81
N LEU A 104 6.71 -11.88 30.52
CA LEU A 104 6.21 -10.73 29.76
C LEU A 104 5.72 -11.17 28.37
N ALA A 105 6.48 -12.01 27.68
CA ALA A 105 6.10 -12.54 26.37
C ALA A 105 4.75 -13.25 26.40
N ARG A 106 4.50 -14.12 27.39
CA ARG A 106 3.21 -14.81 27.54
C ARG A 106 2.04 -13.87 27.82
N VAL A 107 2.26 -12.82 28.61
CA VAL A 107 1.24 -11.78 28.83
C VAL A 107 0.93 -11.03 27.54
N GLN A 108 1.96 -10.63 26.79
CA GLN A 108 1.82 -9.98 25.48
C GLN A 108 1.08 -10.88 24.48
N MET A 109 1.35 -12.18 24.47
CA MET A 109 0.61 -13.15 23.63
C MET A 109 -0.88 -13.19 23.98
N LYS A 110 -1.24 -13.18 25.28
CA LYS A 110 -2.65 -13.13 25.72
C LYS A 110 -3.33 -11.79 25.42
N LEU A 111 -2.57 -10.70 25.39
CA LEU A 111 -3.02 -9.37 24.96
C LEU A 111 -3.06 -9.21 23.43
N GLU A 112 -2.72 -10.26 22.67
CA GLU A 112 -2.59 -10.24 21.20
C GLU A 112 -1.54 -9.22 20.69
N GLU A 113 -0.58 -8.85 21.53
CA GLU A 113 0.55 -7.98 21.21
C GLU A 113 1.69 -8.78 20.54
N TRP A 114 1.36 -9.52 19.48
CA TRP A 114 2.20 -10.58 18.92
C TRP A 114 3.63 -10.14 18.56
N PHE A 115 3.81 -8.92 18.03
CA PHE A 115 5.14 -8.40 17.67
C PHE A 115 6.02 -8.11 18.87
N GLN A 116 5.43 -7.59 19.95
CA GLN A 116 6.15 -7.32 21.19
C GLN A 116 6.51 -8.65 21.87
N ALA A 117 5.62 -9.64 21.78
CA ALA A 117 5.91 -11.00 22.22
C ALA A 117 7.08 -11.63 21.45
N GLU A 118 7.15 -11.45 20.12
CA GLU A 118 8.28 -11.94 19.31
C GLU A 118 9.62 -11.34 19.77
N GLU A 119 9.70 -10.01 19.86
CA GLU A 119 10.93 -9.33 20.30
C GLU A 119 11.35 -9.77 21.72
N THR A 120 10.37 -9.92 22.61
CA THR A 120 10.59 -10.34 23.99
C THR A 120 11.07 -11.80 24.06
N LEU A 121 10.53 -12.69 23.23
CA LEU A 121 10.98 -14.09 23.12
C LEU A 121 12.38 -14.22 22.50
N GLU A 122 12.73 -13.39 21.51
CA GLU A 122 14.10 -13.33 20.97
C GLU A 122 15.10 -12.93 22.05
N LYS A 123 14.78 -11.90 22.86
CA LYS A 123 15.60 -11.51 24.02
C LYS A 123 15.69 -12.63 25.07
N THR A 124 14.59 -13.33 25.32
CA THR A 124 14.56 -14.46 26.25
C THR A 124 15.51 -15.58 25.78
N LEU A 125 15.48 -15.91 24.48
CA LEU A 125 16.32 -16.94 23.89
C LEU A 125 17.81 -16.56 23.90
N ALA A 126 18.12 -15.26 23.74
CA ALA A 126 19.49 -14.77 23.85
C ALA A 126 20.07 -14.92 25.27
N LEU A 127 19.22 -14.82 26.31
CA LEU A 127 19.62 -15.03 27.71
C LEU A 127 19.65 -16.51 28.12
N ASN A 128 18.87 -17.37 27.45
CA ASN A 128 18.86 -18.81 27.69
C ASN A 128 18.51 -19.60 26.41
N SER A 129 19.55 -20.04 25.70
CA SER A 129 19.43 -20.68 24.39
C SER A 129 19.03 -22.16 24.42
N GLU A 130 19.14 -22.82 25.58
CA GLU A 130 18.98 -24.28 25.66
C GLU A 130 17.52 -24.73 25.73
N LEU A 131 16.60 -23.85 26.12
CA LEU A 131 15.20 -24.21 26.34
C LEU A 131 14.43 -24.37 25.03
N LYS A 132 13.86 -25.57 24.84
CA LYS A 132 13.04 -25.92 23.68
C LYS A 132 11.71 -25.15 23.69
N GLU A 133 11.14 -24.95 24.87
CA GLU A 133 9.84 -24.29 25.09
C GLU A 133 9.82 -22.87 24.53
N ILE A 134 10.91 -22.11 24.69
CA ILE A 134 11.02 -20.73 24.15
C ILE A 134 11.04 -20.77 22.63
N ARG A 135 11.76 -21.73 22.03
CA ARG A 135 11.82 -21.90 20.56
C ARG A 135 10.46 -22.30 19.99
N ASP A 136 9.74 -23.19 20.67
CA ASP A 136 8.40 -23.63 20.27
C ASP A 136 7.39 -22.46 20.36
N GLU A 137 7.41 -21.66 21.43
CA GLU A 137 6.57 -20.46 21.56
C GLU A 137 6.94 -19.38 20.54
N LEU A 138 8.23 -19.13 20.29
CA LEU A 138 8.68 -18.19 19.26
C LEU A 138 8.24 -18.64 17.86
N SER A 139 8.31 -19.94 17.58
CA SER A 139 7.79 -20.52 16.33
C SER A 139 6.28 -20.34 16.21
N PHE A 140 5.53 -20.54 17.29
CA PHE A 140 4.08 -20.30 17.33
C PHE A 140 3.73 -18.83 17.11
N VAL A 141 4.42 -17.91 17.78
CA VAL A 141 4.22 -16.46 17.64
C VAL A 141 4.53 -16.02 16.21
N ARG A 142 5.67 -16.44 15.64
CA ARG A 142 6.03 -16.17 14.24
C ARG A 142 4.99 -16.73 13.25
N SER A 143 4.53 -17.96 13.46
CA SER A 143 3.46 -18.57 12.67
C SER A 143 2.16 -17.75 12.73
N THR A 144 1.81 -17.25 13.92
CA THR A 144 0.62 -16.44 14.17
C THR A 144 0.74 -15.06 13.55
N ILE A 145 1.87 -14.38 13.71
CA ILE A 145 2.21 -13.13 13.01
C ILE A 145 2.14 -13.33 11.50
N GLY A 146 2.70 -14.42 10.99
CA GLY A 146 2.61 -14.79 9.58
C GLY A 146 1.18 -15.02 9.12
N LYS A 147 0.28 -15.59 9.93
CA LYS A 147 -1.16 -15.71 9.61
C LYS A 147 -1.86 -14.35 9.60
N ILE A 148 -1.59 -13.50 10.59
CA ILE A 148 -2.15 -12.14 10.71
C ILE A 148 -1.71 -11.27 9.51
N HIS A 149 -0.45 -11.36 9.12
CA HIS A 149 0.08 -10.65 7.96
C HIS A 149 -0.38 -11.24 6.63
N ARG A 150 -0.52 -12.57 6.52
CA ARG A 150 -1.20 -13.16 5.38
C ARG A 150 -2.63 -12.62 5.25
N GLY A 151 -3.35 -12.39 6.34
CA GLY A 151 -4.65 -11.71 6.31
C GLY A 151 -4.62 -10.21 5.94
N ARG A 152 -3.47 -9.53 6.10
CA ARG A 152 -3.31 -8.08 5.84
C ARG A 152 -2.55 -7.73 4.54
N SER A 153 -1.84 -8.69 3.95
CA SER A 153 -1.01 -8.53 2.74
C SER A 153 -1.76 -8.87 1.45
N LEU A 154 -3.05 -9.21 1.54
CA LEU A 154 -3.86 -9.60 0.39
C LEU A 154 -4.68 -8.41 -0.09
N SER A 155 -4.73 -8.24 -1.41
CA SER A 155 -5.86 -7.58 -2.05
C SER A 155 -7.17 -8.24 -1.56
N PRO A 156 -8.30 -7.51 -1.43
CA PRO A 156 -9.54 -8.00 -0.79
C PRO A 156 -10.23 -9.23 -1.41
N GLY A 157 -9.59 -9.98 -2.33
CA GLY A 157 -10.16 -11.15 -3.00
C GLY A 157 -9.25 -12.36 -3.15
N SER A 158 -8.00 -12.35 -2.66
CA SER A 158 -7.13 -13.54 -2.70
C SER A 158 -7.08 -14.23 -1.35
N LYS A 159 -7.10 -15.57 -1.32
CA LYS A 159 -6.94 -16.37 -0.09
C LYS A 159 -5.54 -16.16 0.54
N PRO A 160 -5.38 -16.32 1.86
CA PRO A 160 -4.07 -16.36 2.53
C PRO A 160 -3.12 -17.34 1.83
N ARG A 161 -1.92 -16.88 1.47
CA ARG A 161 -0.92 -17.75 0.87
C ARG A 161 -0.55 -18.86 1.86
N THR A 162 -0.66 -20.13 1.47
CA THR A 162 -0.23 -21.22 2.35
C THR A 162 1.30 -21.22 2.48
N LYS A 163 1.82 -21.96 3.48
CA LYS A 163 3.26 -22.18 3.58
C LYS A 163 3.77 -22.85 2.29
N GLU A 164 3.01 -23.79 1.73
CA GLU A 164 3.38 -24.44 0.47
C GLU A 164 3.36 -23.48 -0.74
N GLU A 165 2.43 -22.53 -0.80
CA GLU A 165 2.41 -21.53 -1.88
C GLU A 165 3.60 -20.57 -1.80
N SER A 166 4.01 -20.22 -0.58
CA SER A 166 5.19 -19.35 -0.35
C SER A 166 6.50 -20.10 -0.62
N GLU A 167 6.60 -21.37 -0.20
CA GLU A 167 7.71 -22.27 -0.56
C GLU A 167 7.79 -22.43 -2.08
N ARG A 168 6.66 -22.64 -2.76
CA ARG A 168 6.60 -22.79 -4.22
C ARG A 168 7.14 -21.56 -4.93
N GLU A 169 6.74 -20.36 -4.50
CA GLU A 169 7.20 -19.12 -5.11
C GLU A 169 8.70 -18.88 -4.91
N ILE A 170 9.25 -19.17 -3.73
CA ILE A 170 10.70 -19.09 -3.50
C ILE A 170 11.42 -20.14 -4.37
N CYS A 171 10.89 -21.36 -4.46
CA CYS A 171 11.45 -22.41 -5.33
C CYS A 171 11.44 -22.01 -6.81
N GLU A 172 10.32 -21.45 -7.30
CA GLU A 172 10.17 -20.96 -8.67
C GLU A 172 11.16 -19.84 -8.96
N ARG A 173 11.33 -18.89 -8.03
CA ARG A 173 12.26 -17.77 -8.17
C ARG A 173 13.70 -18.22 -8.22
N LEU A 174 14.08 -19.15 -7.34
CA LEU A 174 15.43 -19.69 -7.27
C LEU A 174 15.69 -20.76 -8.35
N GLY A 175 14.66 -21.20 -9.07
CA GLY A 175 14.76 -22.29 -10.05
C GLY A 175 15.15 -23.63 -9.44
N ILE A 176 14.77 -23.89 -8.17
CA ILE A 176 15.11 -25.13 -7.45
C ILE A 176 13.88 -25.97 -7.16
N SER A 177 14.06 -27.29 -7.04
CA SER A 177 12.97 -28.17 -6.62
C SER A 177 12.63 -27.96 -5.14
N ARG A 178 11.38 -28.27 -4.75
CA ARG A 178 10.97 -28.25 -3.34
C ARG A 178 11.83 -29.16 -2.46
N SER A 179 12.24 -30.32 -2.99
CA SER A 179 13.14 -31.24 -2.28
C SER A 179 14.53 -30.64 -2.06
N ALA A 180 15.06 -29.90 -3.03
CA ALA A 180 16.32 -29.19 -2.89
C ALA A 180 16.20 -28.02 -1.90
N PHE A 181 15.12 -27.24 -1.96
CA PHE A 181 14.83 -26.18 -0.99
C PHE A 181 14.78 -26.72 0.45
N GLN A 182 14.02 -27.79 0.68
CA GLN A 182 13.92 -28.42 2.01
C GLN A 182 15.25 -28.99 2.50
N LYS A 183 16.09 -29.51 1.58
CA LYS A 183 17.44 -29.98 1.91
C LYS A 183 18.33 -28.80 2.31
N ILE A 184 18.29 -27.69 1.57
CA ILE A 184 19.04 -26.47 1.89
C ILE A 184 18.61 -25.93 3.25
N GLU A 185 17.31 -25.87 3.55
CA GLU A 185 16.84 -25.42 4.87
C GLU A 185 17.27 -26.36 6.01
N ARG A 186 17.26 -27.68 5.78
CA ARG A 186 17.67 -28.67 6.78
C ARG A 186 19.18 -28.65 7.04
N ASP A 187 19.97 -28.49 5.98
CA ASP A 187 21.43 -28.48 6.00
C ASP A 187 21.99 -27.04 5.87
N ALA A 188 21.26 -26.03 6.35
CA ALA A 188 21.57 -24.61 6.13
C ALA A 188 23.04 -24.21 6.37
N PRO A 189 23.72 -24.70 7.44
CA PRO A 189 25.13 -24.39 7.67
C PRO A 189 26.09 -24.83 6.55
N LYS A 190 25.70 -25.82 5.73
CA LYS A 190 26.49 -26.30 4.58
C LYS A 190 26.30 -25.44 3.33
N PHE A 191 25.26 -24.58 3.30
CA PHE A 191 24.86 -23.78 2.15
C PHE A 191 24.62 -22.30 2.54
N PRO A 192 25.61 -21.62 3.16
CA PRO A 192 25.41 -20.29 3.75
C PRO A 192 24.96 -19.23 2.74
N MET A 193 25.39 -19.35 1.48
CA MET A 193 24.95 -18.47 0.40
C MET A 193 23.44 -18.58 0.12
N PHE A 194 22.94 -19.81 -0.01
CA PHE A 194 21.52 -20.06 -0.31
C PHE A 194 20.63 -19.77 0.90
N GLU A 195 21.12 -20.07 2.10
CA GLU A 195 20.44 -19.73 3.35
C GLU A 195 20.15 -18.22 3.40
N HIS A 196 21.15 -17.39 3.18
CA HIS A 196 20.98 -15.94 3.24
C HIS A 196 20.02 -15.42 2.16
N ILE A 197 20.05 -15.96 0.95
CA ILE A 197 19.07 -15.58 -0.10
C ILE A 197 17.64 -15.96 0.29
N ILE A 198 17.44 -17.17 0.81
CA ILE A 198 16.12 -17.63 1.26
C ILE A 198 15.60 -16.74 2.39
N GLN A 199 16.42 -16.45 3.40
CA GLN A 199 16.04 -15.57 4.50
C GLN A 199 15.74 -14.15 4.01
N ALA A 200 16.54 -13.62 3.09
CA ALA A 200 16.32 -12.30 2.52
C ALA A 200 14.98 -12.21 1.76
N HIS A 201 14.62 -13.22 0.97
CA HIS A 201 13.30 -13.28 0.33
C HIS A 201 12.17 -13.41 1.33
N LYS A 202 12.35 -14.19 2.40
CA LYS A 202 11.34 -14.32 3.45
C LYS A 202 11.06 -12.98 4.12
N PHE A 203 12.10 -12.24 4.53
CA PHE A 203 11.93 -10.90 5.10
C PHE A 203 11.43 -9.87 4.09
N ARG A 204 11.88 -9.93 2.83
CA ARG A 204 11.42 -8.99 1.79
C ARG A 204 9.95 -9.20 1.46
N ASP A 205 9.48 -10.44 1.39
CA ASP A 205 8.11 -10.75 0.96
C ASP A 205 7.16 -10.91 2.16
N GLY A 206 7.68 -10.86 3.40
CA GLY A 206 6.88 -11.11 4.60
C GLY A 206 6.40 -12.56 4.71
N ILE A 207 7.21 -13.50 4.22
CA ILE A 207 6.95 -14.94 4.34
C ILE A 207 7.48 -15.38 5.70
N GLU A 208 6.65 -16.05 6.50
CA GLU A 208 6.93 -16.48 7.88
C GLU A 208 7.11 -15.35 8.92
N PHE A 209 7.47 -14.13 8.50
CA PHE A 209 7.71 -12.96 9.35
C PHE A 209 6.98 -11.71 8.83
N ARG A 210 6.99 -10.61 9.58
CA ARG A 210 6.63 -9.29 9.03
C ARG A 210 7.62 -8.91 7.94
N GLN A 211 7.12 -8.30 6.86
CA GLN A 211 7.99 -7.70 5.86
C GLN A 211 8.93 -6.70 6.53
N ASP A 212 10.24 -6.97 6.42
CA ASP A 212 11.31 -6.20 7.02
C ASP A 212 12.44 -6.04 6.01
N TYR A 213 12.41 -4.92 5.30
CA TYR A 213 13.44 -4.63 4.30
C TYR A 213 14.83 -4.42 4.90
N LYS A 214 14.94 -4.06 6.19
CA LYS A 214 16.23 -3.88 6.85
C LYS A 214 16.88 -5.24 7.08
N LYS A 215 16.16 -6.19 7.67
CA LYS A 215 16.64 -7.58 7.80
C LYS A 215 16.88 -8.23 6.44
N ALA A 216 16.02 -7.95 5.45
CA ALA A 216 16.25 -8.41 4.08
C ALA A 216 17.57 -7.86 3.50
N ALA A 217 17.86 -6.58 3.69
CA ALA A 217 19.12 -5.96 3.25
C ALA A 217 20.34 -6.60 3.93
N GLU A 218 20.27 -6.85 5.24
CA GLU A 218 21.34 -7.53 5.99
C GLU A 218 21.64 -8.92 5.42
N HIS A 219 20.61 -9.70 5.10
CA HIS A 219 20.77 -11.03 4.50
C HIS A 219 21.24 -10.97 3.04
N TYR A 220 20.72 -10.05 2.22
CA TYR A 220 21.24 -9.86 0.85
C TYR A 220 22.70 -9.41 0.85
N ALA A 221 23.13 -8.58 1.82
CA ALA A 221 24.52 -8.18 1.97
C ALA A 221 25.43 -9.37 2.26
N LYS A 222 25.05 -10.25 3.21
CA LYS A 222 25.80 -11.49 3.48
C LYS A 222 25.87 -12.40 2.25
N ALA A 223 24.78 -12.55 1.50
CA ALA A 223 24.79 -13.32 0.25
C ALA A 223 25.71 -12.67 -0.82
N ALA A 224 25.71 -11.34 -0.91
CA ALA A 224 26.56 -10.59 -1.83
C ALA A 224 28.05 -10.67 -1.47
N GLU A 225 28.39 -10.71 -0.18
CA GLU A 225 29.76 -10.96 0.31
C GLU A 225 30.26 -12.34 -0.10
N LEU A 226 29.37 -13.35 -0.07
CA LEU A 226 29.65 -14.70 -0.55
C LEU A 226 29.71 -14.82 -2.09
N GLY A 227 29.53 -13.72 -2.82
CA GLY A 227 29.63 -13.69 -4.28
C GLY A 227 28.33 -14.04 -5.02
N ASN A 228 27.18 -14.02 -4.34
CA ASN A 228 25.89 -14.30 -4.98
C ASN A 228 25.37 -13.09 -5.81
N PRO A 229 25.18 -13.23 -7.14
CA PRO A 229 24.73 -12.12 -7.97
C PRO A 229 23.28 -11.68 -7.70
N GLU A 230 22.41 -12.61 -7.30
CA GLU A 230 21.03 -12.29 -6.91
C GLU A 230 20.98 -11.48 -5.61
N GLY A 231 21.86 -11.79 -4.65
CA GLY A 231 22.05 -11.00 -3.43
C GLY A 231 22.53 -9.60 -3.74
N MET A 232 23.54 -9.47 -4.62
CA MET A 232 24.04 -8.18 -5.09
C MET A 232 22.96 -7.36 -5.79
N TYR A 233 22.22 -7.97 -6.72
CA TYR A 233 21.13 -7.32 -7.44
C TYR A 233 20.02 -6.86 -6.50
N ASN A 234 19.51 -7.73 -5.64
CA ASN A 234 18.41 -7.37 -4.74
C ASN A 234 18.84 -6.34 -3.70
N LEU A 235 20.08 -6.40 -3.18
CA LEU A 235 20.61 -5.34 -2.32
C LEU A 235 20.71 -4.01 -3.08
N GLY A 236 21.20 -4.04 -4.32
CA GLY A 236 21.25 -2.87 -5.20
C GLY A 236 19.86 -2.26 -5.43
N LYS A 237 18.82 -3.10 -5.55
CA LYS A 237 17.43 -2.66 -5.65
C LYS A 237 16.92 -2.02 -4.35
N LEU A 238 17.28 -2.56 -3.19
CA LEU A 238 16.92 -1.92 -1.91
C LEU A 238 17.56 -0.54 -1.76
N TYR A 239 18.83 -0.37 -2.17
CA TYR A 239 19.49 0.94 -2.23
C TYR A 239 18.87 1.88 -3.27
N HIS A 240 18.45 1.36 -4.42
CA HIS A 240 17.75 2.15 -5.45
C HIS A 240 16.41 2.71 -4.94
N ASP A 241 15.60 1.84 -4.31
CA ASP A 241 14.25 2.17 -3.87
C ASP A 241 14.25 2.91 -2.52
N GLY A 242 15.30 2.76 -1.71
CA GLY A 242 15.38 3.27 -0.34
C GLY A 242 14.60 2.42 0.67
N ASN A 243 14.42 1.14 0.37
CA ASN A 243 13.66 0.21 1.20
C ASN A 243 14.59 -0.47 2.21
N GLY A 244 14.41 -0.21 3.51
CA GLY A 244 15.22 -0.82 4.59
C GLY A 244 16.65 -0.29 4.70
N VAL A 245 17.11 0.48 3.71
CA VAL A 245 18.39 1.19 3.67
C VAL A 245 18.15 2.62 3.19
N LYS A 246 19.06 3.54 3.52
CA LYS A 246 19.01 4.90 2.97
C LYS A 246 19.21 4.82 1.46
N ARG A 247 18.34 5.48 0.69
CA ARG A 247 18.43 5.50 -0.77
C ARG A 247 19.79 6.02 -1.22
N ASP A 248 20.47 5.23 -2.05
CA ASP A 248 21.80 5.52 -2.58
C ASP A 248 21.93 4.93 -3.98
N TYR A 249 21.85 5.79 -5.00
CA TYR A 249 21.96 5.36 -6.39
C TYR A 249 23.39 4.98 -6.78
N ALA A 250 24.41 5.53 -6.12
CA ALA A 250 25.80 5.19 -6.41
C ALA A 250 26.13 3.79 -5.90
N GLU A 251 25.73 3.48 -4.66
CA GLU A 251 25.92 2.13 -4.11
C GLU A 251 25.05 1.10 -4.84
N SER A 252 23.83 1.47 -5.22
CA SER A 252 22.97 0.67 -6.09
C SER A 252 23.66 0.32 -7.42
N MET A 253 24.19 1.32 -8.12
CA MET A 253 24.88 1.15 -9.40
C MET A 253 26.12 0.25 -9.25
N LYS A 254 26.90 0.43 -8.19
CA LYS A 254 28.08 -0.40 -7.89
C LYS A 254 27.70 -1.86 -7.66
N LEU A 255 26.63 -2.11 -6.90
CA LEU A 255 26.12 -3.46 -6.66
C LEU A 255 25.58 -4.10 -7.94
N TYR A 256 24.84 -3.36 -8.76
CA TYR A 256 24.39 -3.84 -10.06
C TYR A 256 25.56 -4.17 -10.99
N LEU A 257 26.59 -3.32 -11.07
CA LEU A 257 27.79 -3.59 -11.87
C LEU A 257 28.51 -4.85 -11.38
N LYS A 258 28.60 -5.06 -10.07
CA LYS A 258 29.20 -6.28 -9.49
C LYS A 258 28.38 -7.52 -9.86
N ALA A 259 27.06 -7.47 -9.72
CA ALA A 259 26.16 -8.55 -10.10
C ALA A 259 26.25 -8.86 -11.60
N ALA A 260 26.16 -7.84 -12.45
CA ALA A 260 26.12 -7.95 -13.90
C ALA A 260 27.40 -8.54 -14.52
N ASN A 261 28.54 -8.39 -13.84
CA ASN A 261 29.84 -8.92 -14.25
C ASN A 261 30.24 -10.21 -13.51
N SER A 262 29.36 -10.76 -12.66
CA SER A 262 29.63 -12.01 -11.95
C SER A 262 29.53 -13.21 -12.88
N LYS A 263 30.28 -14.27 -12.56
CA LYS A 263 30.18 -15.56 -13.29
C LYS A 263 28.85 -16.23 -12.93
N PRO A 264 28.15 -16.85 -13.90
CA PRO A 264 26.96 -17.65 -13.61
C PRO A 264 27.28 -18.77 -12.61
N ILE A 265 26.51 -18.86 -11.54
CA ILE A 265 26.60 -19.96 -10.58
C ILE A 265 25.85 -21.15 -11.18
N ASN A 266 26.55 -21.97 -11.98
CA ASN A 266 26.04 -23.13 -12.73
C ASN A 266 24.93 -22.87 -13.78
N LYS A 267 24.98 -23.62 -14.88
CA LYS A 267 24.12 -23.51 -16.07
C LYS A 267 22.62 -23.78 -15.82
N ILE A 268 22.23 -24.16 -14.59
CA ILE A 268 20.89 -24.61 -14.20
C ILE A 268 20.05 -23.47 -13.60
N MET A 269 20.66 -22.40 -13.08
CA MET A 269 19.91 -21.25 -12.52
C MET A 269 19.63 -20.17 -13.57
N VAL A 270 18.60 -20.41 -14.39
CA VAL A 270 17.98 -19.38 -15.22
C VAL A 270 17.19 -18.45 -14.29
N GLY A 271 17.72 -17.24 -14.00
CA GLY A 271 17.12 -16.27 -13.07
C GLY A 271 18.05 -15.75 -11.95
N SER A 272 19.37 -15.90 -12.10
CA SER A 272 20.36 -15.65 -11.05
C SER A 272 20.87 -14.19 -11.00
N GLY A 273 19.99 -13.18 -10.99
CA GLY A 273 20.34 -11.77 -10.71
C GLY A 273 21.24 -11.02 -11.70
N ILE A 274 22.00 -11.71 -12.56
CA ILE A 274 22.95 -11.13 -13.53
C ILE A 274 22.18 -10.38 -14.62
N SER A 275 21.21 -11.03 -15.24
CA SER A 275 20.40 -10.47 -16.32
C SER A 275 19.54 -9.31 -15.83
N GLU A 276 19.00 -9.43 -14.63
CA GLU A 276 18.22 -8.41 -13.94
C GLU A 276 19.08 -7.19 -13.60
N ALA A 277 20.33 -7.40 -13.14
CA ALA A 277 21.27 -6.33 -12.91
C ALA A 277 21.68 -5.63 -14.22
N GLN A 278 21.95 -6.38 -15.29
CA GLN A 278 22.24 -5.81 -16.61
C GLN A 278 21.05 -4.97 -17.12
N HIS A 279 19.82 -5.45 -16.93
CA HIS A 279 18.62 -4.68 -17.24
C HIS A 279 18.51 -3.42 -16.39
N ALA A 280 18.72 -3.51 -15.08
CA ALA A 280 18.64 -2.36 -14.17
C ALA A 280 19.70 -1.29 -14.51
N ILE A 281 20.91 -1.68 -14.89
CA ILE A 281 21.93 -0.75 -15.38
C ILE A 281 21.47 -0.06 -16.66
N GLY A 282 20.88 -0.82 -17.60
CA GLY A 282 20.32 -0.26 -18.82
C GLY A 282 19.23 0.78 -18.53
N LEU A 283 18.33 0.51 -17.59
CA LEU A 283 17.32 1.47 -17.13
C LEU A 283 17.96 2.71 -16.49
N ASN A 284 18.96 2.55 -15.62
CA ASN A 284 19.66 3.68 -15.00
C ASN A 284 20.27 4.64 -16.03
N TYR A 285 20.93 4.10 -17.06
CA TYR A 285 21.45 4.92 -18.18
C TYR A 285 20.34 5.51 -19.04
N MET A 286 19.24 4.79 -19.27
CA MET A 286 18.10 5.29 -20.04
C MET A 286 17.38 6.44 -19.35
N GLU A 287 17.27 6.40 -18.02
CA GLU A 287 16.53 7.38 -17.21
C GLU A 287 17.42 8.46 -16.58
N GLY A 288 18.75 8.26 -16.56
CA GLY A 288 19.70 9.16 -15.89
C GLY A 288 19.66 9.04 -14.36
N VAL A 289 19.42 7.83 -13.84
CA VAL A 289 19.32 7.56 -12.39
C VAL A 289 20.68 7.11 -11.86
N GLY A 290 21.32 7.95 -11.03
CA GLY A 290 22.63 7.67 -10.45
C GLY A 290 23.81 7.76 -11.43
N VAL A 291 23.53 7.97 -12.71
CA VAL A 291 24.49 8.15 -13.81
C VAL A 291 23.94 9.19 -14.79
N GLU A 292 24.81 9.76 -15.62
CA GLU A 292 24.35 10.60 -16.72
C GLU A 292 23.56 9.77 -17.74
N LYS A 293 22.49 10.38 -18.26
CA LYS A 293 21.60 9.73 -19.21
C LYS A 293 22.33 9.44 -20.52
N ASP A 294 22.37 8.18 -20.92
CA ASP A 294 23.14 7.71 -22.07
C ASP A 294 22.44 6.52 -22.74
N TYR A 295 21.69 6.79 -23.81
CA TYR A 295 20.92 5.75 -24.51
C TYR A 295 21.80 4.72 -25.22
N GLN A 296 23.02 5.09 -25.62
CA GLN A 296 23.95 4.17 -26.27
C GLN A 296 24.43 3.13 -25.26
N LYS A 297 24.88 3.56 -24.07
CA LYS A 297 25.23 2.64 -22.98
C LYS A 297 24.03 1.83 -22.51
N ALA A 298 22.84 2.42 -22.44
CA ALA A 298 21.62 1.68 -22.12
C ALA A 298 21.41 0.52 -23.11
N ALA A 299 21.57 0.78 -24.41
CA ALA A 299 21.47 -0.26 -25.45
C ALA A 299 22.52 -1.36 -25.26
N GLU A 300 23.79 -1.02 -25.02
CA GLU A 300 24.85 -2.00 -24.77
C GLU A 300 24.53 -2.92 -23.57
N TRP A 301 24.01 -2.36 -22.47
CA TRP A 301 23.63 -3.13 -21.28
C TRP A 301 22.40 -4.00 -21.51
N PHE A 302 21.39 -3.48 -22.20
CA PHE A 302 20.24 -4.30 -22.58
C PHE A 302 20.65 -5.42 -23.54
N GLU A 303 21.59 -5.22 -24.46
CA GLU A 303 22.08 -6.27 -25.38
C GLU A 303 22.76 -7.40 -24.61
N LYS A 304 23.50 -7.09 -23.55
CA LYS A 304 24.06 -8.11 -22.63
C LYS A 304 22.96 -8.92 -21.96
N ALA A 305 21.92 -8.26 -21.44
CA ALA A 305 20.79 -8.94 -20.80
C ALA A 305 20.01 -9.83 -21.79
N VAL A 306 19.82 -9.37 -23.03
CA VAL A 306 19.16 -10.16 -24.09
C VAL A 306 19.97 -11.39 -24.48
N LYS A 307 21.30 -11.29 -24.56
CA LYS A 307 22.18 -12.46 -24.78
C LYS A 307 22.02 -13.52 -23.69
N ASN A 308 21.64 -13.11 -22.48
CA ASN A 308 21.32 -13.98 -21.36
C ASN A 308 19.83 -14.37 -21.28
N GLY A 309 19.04 -14.11 -22.33
CA GLY A 309 17.64 -14.54 -22.43
C GLY A 309 16.62 -13.60 -21.79
N PHE A 310 17.00 -12.39 -21.36
CA PHE A 310 16.10 -11.49 -20.63
C PHE A 310 15.18 -10.69 -21.56
N GLY A 311 13.91 -11.11 -21.65
CA GLY A 311 12.92 -10.55 -22.56
C GLY A 311 12.59 -9.06 -22.37
N ALA A 312 12.49 -8.58 -21.12
CA ALA A 312 12.14 -7.18 -20.85
C ALA A 312 13.20 -6.19 -21.39
N SER A 313 14.48 -6.59 -21.41
CA SER A 313 15.55 -5.81 -22.04
C SER A 313 15.41 -5.74 -23.56
N ALA A 314 14.93 -6.81 -24.20
CA ALA A 314 14.66 -6.80 -25.63
C ALA A 314 13.53 -5.82 -25.98
N ASN A 315 12.47 -5.72 -25.17
CA ASN A 315 11.44 -4.70 -25.40
C ASN A 315 12.01 -3.27 -25.38
N ASN A 316 12.84 -2.96 -24.39
CA ASN A 316 13.47 -1.64 -24.29
C ASN A 316 14.45 -1.34 -25.44
N LEU A 317 15.23 -2.35 -25.87
CA LEU A 317 16.04 -2.24 -27.09
C LEU A 317 15.19 -1.99 -28.32
N GLY A 318 14.05 -2.65 -28.43
CA GLY A 318 13.09 -2.41 -29.48
C GLY A 318 12.71 -0.92 -29.56
N CYS A 319 12.37 -0.31 -28.42
CA CYS A 319 12.05 1.11 -28.34
C CYS A 319 13.23 2.02 -28.72
N ILE A 320 14.44 1.68 -28.26
CA ILE A 320 15.67 2.43 -28.59
C ILE A 320 15.92 2.44 -30.10
N TYR A 321 15.89 1.26 -30.75
CA TYR A 321 16.12 1.15 -32.19
C TYR A 321 14.95 1.71 -33.02
N ARG A 322 13.71 1.59 -32.55
CA ARG A 322 12.53 2.15 -33.23
C ARG A 322 12.62 3.67 -33.35
N ASN A 323 13.04 4.32 -32.26
CA ASN A 323 13.10 5.77 -32.15
C ASN A 323 14.47 6.37 -32.49
N GLY A 324 15.51 5.55 -32.63
CA GLY A 324 16.89 6.02 -32.90
C GLY A 324 17.53 6.76 -31.72
N LEU A 325 17.25 6.31 -30.49
CA LEU A 325 17.74 6.98 -29.28
C LEU A 325 19.18 6.55 -28.99
N GLY A 326 20.16 7.44 -29.22
CA GLY A 326 21.59 7.13 -29.00
C GLY A 326 22.18 6.05 -29.90
N VAL A 327 21.39 5.50 -30.83
CA VAL A 327 21.80 4.54 -31.86
C VAL A 327 21.13 4.89 -33.17
N GLN A 328 21.67 4.40 -34.29
CA GLN A 328 21.02 4.59 -35.59
C GLN A 328 19.63 3.92 -35.60
N ARG A 329 18.60 4.69 -35.95
CA ARG A 329 17.22 4.19 -36.07
C ARG A 329 17.17 2.98 -37.01
N SER A 330 16.58 1.89 -36.54
CA SER A 330 16.44 0.65 -37.30
C SER A 330 15.13 -0.06 -36.95
N PRO A 331 14.05 0.20 -37.72
CA PRO A 331 12.77 -0.47 -37.57
C PRO A 331 12.86 -2.01 -37.61
N LEU A 332 13.73 -2.55 -38.48
CA LEU A 332 13.93 -4.00 -38.61
C LEU A 332 14.55 -4.60 -37.33
N LYS A 333 15.55 -3.95 -36.73
CA LYS A 333 16.10 -4.39 -35.45
C LYS A 333 15.05 -4.29 -34.35
N ALA A 334 14.28 -3.20 -34.32
CA ALA A 334 13.21 -3.02 -33.35
C ALA A 334 12.17 -4.15 -33.41
N PHE A 335 11.70 -4.46 -34.62
CA PHE A 335 10.80 -5.58 -34.88
C PHE A 335 11.35 -6.92 -34.36
N ASN A 336 12.62 -7.23 -34.64
CA ASN A 336 13.24 -8.47 -34.19
C ASN A 336 13.36 -8.55 -32.66
N TYR A 337 13.69 -7.45 -31.98
CA TYR A 337 13.73 -7.41 -30.53
C TYR A 337 12.33 -7.51 -29.90
N TYR A 338 11.32 -6.84 -30.44
CA TYR A 338 9.94 -7.00 -30.00
C TYR A 338 9.44 -8.43 -30.20
N LYS A 339 9.78 -9.07 -31.32
CA LYS A 339 9.48 -10.47 -31.59
C LYS A 339 10.11 -11.42 -30.58
N PHE A 340 11.38 -11.18 -30.22
CA PHE A 340 12.06 -11.95 -29.17
C PHE A 340 11.37 -11.79 -27.81
N ALA A 341 11.12 -10.56 -27.37
CA ALA A 341 10.47 -10.27 -26.09
C ALA A 341 9.03 -10.79 -26.01
N ALA A 342 8.26 -10.70 -27.10
CA ALA A 342 6.93 -11.30 -27.19
C ALA A 342 6.99 -12.82 -27.02
N GLY A 343 8.02 -13.47 -27.56
CA GLY A 343 8.29 -14.90 -27.40
C GLY A 343 8.57 -15.32 -25.95
N THR A 344 9.19 -14.46 -25.14
CA THR A 344 9.37 -14.70 -23.69
C THR A 344 8.12 -14.41 -22.87
N GLY A 345 7.06 -13.93 -23.51
CA GLY A 345 5.77 -13.70 -22.88
C GLY A 345 5.50 -12.27 -22.40
N ASP A 346 6.37 -11.30 -22.73
CA ASP A 346 6.20 -9.88 -22.41
C ASP A 346 5.02 -9.29 -23.19
N THR A 347 3.99 -8.82 -22.48
CA THR A 347 2.76 -8.31 -23.09
C THR A 347 2.93 -6.92 -23.71
N ALA A 348 3.83 -6.09 -23.19
CA ALA A 348 4.15 -4.79 -23.78
C ALA A 348 4.86 -4.98 -25.13
N ALA A 349 5.77 -5.94 -25.20
CA ALA A 349 6.42 -6.33 -26.46
C ALA A 349 5.43 -6.92 -27.47
N MET A 350 4.46 -7.72 -27.04
CA MET A 350 3.39 -8.21 -27.92
C MET A 350 2.58 -7.06 -28.53
N MET A 351 2.29 -6.00 -27.77
CA MET A 351 1.62 -4.81 -28.32
C MET A 351 2.51 -4.04 -29.30
N ASN A 352 3.79 -3.83 -28.96
CA ASN A 352 4.73 -3.16 -29.86
C ASN A 352 4.92 -3.94 -31.17
N LEU A 353 4.99 -5.27 -31.09
CA LEU A 353 5.04 -6.16 -32.25
C LEU A 353 3.75 -6.08 -33.07
N SER A 354 2.60 -5.98 -32.40
CA SER A 354 1.31 -5.76 -33.05
C SER A 354 1.30 -4.45 -33.84
N ASP A 355 1.79 -3.36 -33.26
CA ASP A 355 1.88 -2.06 -33.93
C ASP A 355 2.82 -2.13 -35.15
N CYS A 356 3.98 -2.81 -35.04
CA CYS A 356 4.88 -3.04 -36.18
C CYS A 356 4.17 -3.75 -37.35
N TYR A 357 3.34 -4.75 -37.07
CA TYR A 357 2.55 -5.43 -38.11
C TYR A 357 1.44 -4.55 -38.70
N PHE A 358 0.80 -3.69 -37.92
CA PHE A 358 -0.23 -2.78 -38.42
C PHE A 358 0.33 -1.66 -39.30
N ASP A 359 1.47 -1.12 -38.89
CA ASP A 359 2.09 0.03 -39.54
C ASP A 359 3.07 -0.38 -40.65
N GLY A 360 3.44 -1.67 -40.71
CA GLY A 360 4.51 -2.15 -41.60
C GLY A 360 5.88 -1.64 -41.17
N GLU A 361 6.08 -1.40 -39.87
CA GLU A 361 7.34 -0.89 -39.34
C GLU A 361 8.32 -2.05 -39.10
N GLY A 362 9.39 -2.14 -39.90
CA GLY A 362 10.39 -3.20 -39.79
C GLY A 362 9.95 -4.57 -40.32
N THR A 363 8.74 -4.66 -40.86
CA THR A 363 8.12 -5.85 -41.49
C THR A 363 7.13 -5.39 -42.57
N ALA A 364 6.68 -6.29 -43.44
CA ALA A 364 5.50 -6.00 -44.26
C ALA A 364 4.25 -5.83 -43.38
N LYS A 365 3.37 -4.91 -43.77
CA LYS A 365 2.07 -4.71 -43.12
C LYS A 365 1.25 -6.01 -43.16
N ASN A 366 0.72 -6.41 -42.02
CA ASN A 366 -0.06 -7.63 -41.85
C ASN A 366 -1.05 -7.49 -40.68
N ASP A 367 -2.26 -7.02 -40.99
CA ASP A 367 -3.30 -6.78 -39.97
C ASP A 367 -3.70 -8.07 -39.23
N ALA A 368 -3.67 -9.23 -39.88
CA ALA A 368 -4.01 -10.50 -39.25
C ALA A 368 -2.98 -10.89 -38.16
N GLN A 369 -1.68 -10.72 -38.43
CA GLN A 369 -0.63 -10.97 -37.44
C GLN A 369 -0.68 -9.93 -36.31
N GLY A 370 -0.92 -8.65 -36.63
CA GLY A 370 -1.10 -7.61 -35.62
C GLY A 370 -2.23 -7.96 -34.64
N GLN A 371 -3.43 -8.27 -35.17
CA GLN A 371 -4.57 -8.69 -34.34
C GLN A 371 -4.25 -9.93 -33.50
N LYS A 372 -3.55 -10.93 -34.06
CA LYS A 372 -3.18 -12.15 -33.33
C LYS A 372 -2.30 -11.86 -32.11
N TRP A 373 -1.28 -11.02 -32.25
CA TRP A 373 -0.40 -10.65 -31.14
C TRP A 373 -1.11 -9.82 -30.08
N LEU A 374 -1.98 -8.92 -30.51
CA LEU A 374 -2.80 -8.10 -29.61
C LEU A 374 -3.80 -8.97 -28.82
N GLN A 375 -4.44 -9.96 -29.46
CA GLN A 375 -5.31 -10.95 -28.80
C GLN A 375 -4.56 -11.79 -27.78
N LEU A 376 -3.32 -12.18 -28.09
CA LEU A 376 -2.48 -12.93 -27.16
C LEU A 376 -2.14 -12.11 -25.91
N ALA A 377 -1.76 -10.84 -26.08
CA ALA A 377 -1.50 -9.93 -24.96
C ALA A 377 -2.75 -9.72 -24.09
N ALA A 378 -3.92 -9.50 -24.72
CA ALA A 378 -5.19 -9.37 -24.02
C ALA A 378 -5.56 -10.65 -23.23
N LYS A 379 -5.37 -11.83 -23.82
CA LYS A 379 -5.61 -13.12 -23.17
C LYS A 379 -4.70 -13.35 -21.96
N LYS A 380 -3.50 -12.77 -21.96
CA LYS A 380 -2.58 -12.75 -20.81
C LYS A 380 -2.92 -11.70 -19.75
N GLY A 381 -4.01 -10.97 -19.92
CA GLY A 381 -4.48 -9.95 -18.97
C GLY A 381 -3.95 -8.54 -19.24
N ASP A 382 -3.32 -8.28 -20.39
CA ASP A 382 -2.90 -6.94 -20.74
C ASP A 382 -4.11 -6.09 -21.19
N LEU A 383 -4.44 -5.13 -20.34
CA LEU A 383 -5.62 -4.30 -20.48
C LEU A 383 -5.51 -3.31 -21.64
N ARG A 384 -4.31 -2.81 -21.91
CA ARG A 384 -4.06 -1.91 -23.04
C ARG A 384 -4.27 -2.66 -24.36
N ALA A 385 -3.83 -3.92 -24.41
CA ALA A 385 -4.04 -4.78 -25.57
C ALA A 385 -5.54 -5.10 -25.78
N ALA A 386 -6.26 -5.46 -24.71
CA ALA A 386 -7.70 -5.71 -24.77
C ALA A 386 -8.47 -4.47 -25.26
N MET A 387 -8.06 -3.27 -24.82
CA MET A 387 -8.65 -2.01 -25.24
C MET A 387 -8.35 -1.70 -26.71
N LYS A 388 -7.08 -1.83 -27.14
CA LYS A 388 -6.69 -1.64 -28.54
C LYS A 388 -7.47 -2.58 -29.48
N LEU A 389 -7.75 -3.82 -29.08
CA LEU A 389 -8.60 -4.74 -29.86
C LEU A 389 -10.01 -4.22 -30.02
N ARG A 390 -10.63 -3.78 -28.92
CA ARG A 390 -12.01 -3.31 -28.94
C ARG A 390 -12.15 -2.03 -29.75
N MET A 391 -11.21 -1.09 -29.64
CA MET A 391 -11.16 0.12 -30.49
C MET A 391 -11.07 -0.20 -31.99
N ARG A 392 -10.37 -1.28 -32.36
CA ARG A 392 -10.26 -1.73 -33.76
C ARG A 392 -11.49 -2.49 -34.24
N GLN A 393 -12.32 -3.02 -33.33
CA GLN A 393 -13.57 -3.72 -33.65
C GLN A 393 -14.78 -2.77 -33.70
N SER A 394 -14.80 -1.72 -32.87
CA SER A 394 -15.82 -0.67 -32.88
C SER A 394 -15.33 0.61 -32.18
N SER A 395 -15.83 1.79 -32.58
CA SER A 395 -15.65 3.04 -31.82
C SER A 395 -16.34 2.90 -30.46
N PRO A 396 -15.61 2.86 -29.33
CA PRO A 396 -16.23 2.63 -28.03
C PRO A 396 -17.15 3.79 -27.67
N SER A 397 -18.39 3.52 -27.27
CA SER A 397 -19.24 4.55 -26.68
C SER A 397 -18.66 4.97 -25.31
N GLY A 398 -19.00 6.16 -24.80
CA GLY A 398 -18.62 6.57 -23.44
C GLY A 398 -19.09 5.59 -22.34
N ASN A 399 -20.14 4.83 -22.63
CA ASN A 399 -20.65 3.76 -21.77
C ASN A 399 -19.79 2.49 -21.84
N ASP A 400 -19.23 2.13 -22.99
CA ASP A 400 -18.31 1.00 -23.14
C ASP A 400 -17.03 1.20 -22.31
N LEU A 401 -16.45 2.40 -22.36
CA LEU A 401 -15.28 2.77 -21.57
C LEU A 401 -15.57 2.71 -20.06
N SER A 402 -16.75 3.19 -19.64
CA SER A 402 -17.19 3.20 -18.24
C SER A 402 -17.53 1.80 -17.70
N GLU A 403 -18.08 0.92 -18.54
CA GLU A 403 -18.37 -0.48 -18.20
C GLU A 403 -17.07 -1.30 -18.08
N MET A 404 -16.12 -1.07 -18.98
CA MET A 404 -14.80 -1.69 -18.93
C MET A 404 -14.02 -1.27 -17.68
N PHE A 405 -14.05 0.03 -17.32
CA PHE A 405 -13.48 0.53 -16.07
C PHE A 405 -14.14 -0.09 -14.84
N ARG A 406 -15.46 -0.35 -14.88
CA ARG A 406 -16.19 -1.07 -13.83
C ARG A 406 -15.78 -2.53 -13.71
N GLN A 407 -15.65 -3.25 -14.83
CA GLN A 407 -15.16 -4.64 -14.82
C GLN A 407 -13.72 -4.76 -14.30
N LEU A 408 -12.92 -3.70 -14.50
CA LEU A 408 -11.51 -3.59 -14.10
C LEU A 408 -11.26 -3.36 -12.61
N ILE A 409 -12.17 -2.68 -11.92
CA ILE A 409 -12.04 -2.37 -10.47
C ILE A 409 -12.69 -3.48 -9.62
N GLY A 410 -13.17 -4.56 -10.26
CA GLY A 410 -13.93 -5.64 -9.66
C GLY A 410 -15.39 -5.57 -10.10
N GLY A 411 -15.88 -6.63 -10.73
CA GLY A 411 -17.21 -6.76 -11.34
C GLY A 411 -18.41 -6.63 -10.37
N PRO A 412 -19.61 -7.05 -10.81
CA PRO A 412 -20.90 -6.53 -10.35
C PRO A 412 -21.01 -6.57 -8.82
N ARG A 413 -21.58 -5.48 -8.25
CA ARG A 413 -21.91 -5.36 -6.82
C ARG A 413 -22.48 -6.68 -6.31
N SER A 414 -21.67 -7.49 -5.64
CA SER A 414 -22.23 -8.44 -4.68
C SER A 414 -22.85 -7.54 -3.62
N GLN A 415 -24.18 -7.59 -3.50
CA GLN A 415 -24.95 -6.80 -2.56
C GLN A 415 -24.51 -7.01 -1.09
N ASN A 416 -23.60 -7.93 -0.82
CA ASN A 416 -23.04 -8.18 0.50
C ASN A 416 -21.50 -8.14 0.43
N ASN A 417 -20.88 -6.98 0.68
CA ASN A 417 -19.79 -6.85 1.65
C ASN A 417 -19.21 -5.41 1.77
N ILE A 418 -19.51 -4.82 2.93
CA ILE A 418 -18.61 -4.09 3.86
C ILE A 418 -17.86 -2.84 3.31
N ASN A 419 -18.46 -1.67 3.57
CA ASN A 419 -17.86 -0.39 4.03
C ASN A 419 -18.51 0.85 3.38
N GLU A 420 -19.79 1.07 3.67
CA GLU A 420 -20.46 2.34 3.34
C GLU A 420 -20.01 3.51 4.24
N GLY A 421 -19.23 3.24 5.31
CA GLY A 421 -18.67 4.24 6.22
C GLY A 421 -17.18 4.58 6.04
N ALA A 422 -16.46 3.95 5.11
CA ALA A 422 -15.03 4.20 4.93
C ALA A 422 -14.76 5.42 4.04
N SER A 423 -13.88 6.30 4.50
CA SER A 423 -13.38 7.47 3.78
C SER A 423 -12.72 7.07 2.45
N PRO A 424 -12.68 7.96 1.45
CA PRO A 424 -11.92 7.73 0.21
C PRO A 424 -10.46 7.32 0.46
N LEU A 425 -9.87 7.82 1.54
CA LEU A 425 -8.52 7.51 2.00
C LEU A 425 -8.34 6.03 2.38
N GLU A 426 -9.33 5.43 3.04
CA GLU A 426 -9.30 4.03 3.47
C GLU A 426 -9.48 3.08 2.28
N ARG A 427 -10.30 3.46 1.30
CA ARG A 427 -10.51 2.67 0.07
C ARG A 427 -9.31 2.72 -0.89
N ILE A 428 -8.50 3.78 -0.82
CA ILE A 428 -7.27 3.94 -1.61
C ILE A 428 -6.06 3.29 -0.91
N LYS A 429 -5.99 3.37 0.43
CA LYS A 429 -4.99 2.65 1.24
C LYS A 429 -5.09 1.13 1.11
N ALA A 430 -6.30 0.61 0.88
CA ALA A 430 -6.56 -0.82 0.73
C ALA A 430 -6.07 -1.44 -0.60
N ASP A 431 -5.79 -0.63 -1.65
CA ASP A 431 -5.34 -1.17 -2.94
C ASP A 431 -4.45 -0.19 -3.74
N PRO A 432 -3.11 -0.32 -3.63
CA PRO A 432 -2.14 0.47 -4.39
C PRO A 432 -2.25 0.30 -5.91
N LYS A 433 -2.78 -0.82 -6.42
CA LYS A 433 -2.97 -1.05 -7.86
C LYS A 433 -4.06 -0.15 -8.42
N ARG A 434 -5.06 0.20 -7.61
CA ARG A 434 -6.16 1.11 -7.99
C ARG A 434 -5.68 2.50 -8.37
N LYS A 435 -4.64 3.02 -7.70
CA LYS A 435 -3.99 4.31 -8.04
C LYS A 435 -3.32 4.24 -9.41
N THR A 436 -2.58 3.17 -9.69
CA THR A 436 -1.91 2.94 -10.98
C THR A 436 -2.92 2.75 -12.11
N LEU A 437 -4.00 2.01 -11.88
CA LEU A 437 -5.11 1.79 -12.82
C LEU A 437 -5.84 3.08 -13.18
N ILE A 438 -6.09 3.97 -12.20
CA ILE A 438 -6.71 5.28 -12.42
C ILE A 438 -5.80 6.18 -13.28
N LEU A 439 -4.50 6.17 -13.02
CA LEU A 439 -3.53 6.94 -13.79
C LEU A 439 -3.39 6.42 -15.23
N GLN A 440 -3.31 5.10 -15.42
CA GLN A 440 -3.29 4.47 -16.73
C GLN A 440 -4.57 4.79 -17.53
N HIS A 441 -5.74 4.77 -16.89
CA HIS A 441 -7.00 5.13 -17.54
C HIS A 441 -7.04 6.60 -17.99
N ARG A 442 -6.51 7.53 -17.18
CA ARG A 442 -6.42 8.95 -17.54
C ARG A 442 -5.49 9.20 -18.72
N GLU A 443 -4.34 8.54 -18.72
CA GLU A 443 -3.36 8.63 -19.80
C GLU A 443 -3.92 8.07 -21.13
N LEU A 444 -4.65 6.95 -21.06
CA LEU A 444 -5.36 6.37 -22.20
C LEU A 444 -6.48 7.27 -22.75
N PHE A 445 -7.18 7.99 -21.87
CA PHE A 445 -8.24 8.92 -22.28
C PHE A 445 -7.68 10.17 -22.99
N ILE A 446 -6.54 10.68 -22.51
CA ILE A 446 -5.83 11.80 -23.14
C ILE A 446 -5.38 11.40 -24.55
N GLN A 447 -4.78 10.21 -24.71
CA GLN A 447 -4.37 9.70 -26.02
C GLN A 447 -5.55 9.52 -26.99
N TYR A 448 -6.70 9.06 -26.51
CA TYR A 448 -7.91 8.93 -27.34
C TYR A 448 -8.47 10.29 -27.78
N ALA A 449 -8.49 11.27 -26.87
CA ALA A 449 -8.95 12.63 -27.17
C ALA A 449 -8.02 13.36 -28.16
N GLU A 450 -6.70 13.12 -28.05
CA GLU A 450 -5.69 13.65 -28.97
C GLU A 450 -5.80 13.04 -30.38
N GLN A 451 -6.15 11.76 -30.48
CA GLN A 451 -6.17 11.03 -31.76
C GLN A 451 -7.47 11.23 -32.57
N TYR A 452 -8.63 11.39 -31.94
CA TYR A 452 -9.93 11.39 -32.62
C TYR A 452 -10.75 12.68 -32.45
N GLY A 453 -10.28 13.62 -31.61
CA GLY A 453 -11.07 14.80 -31.22
C GLY A 453 -12.25 14.45 -30.31
N THR A 454 -12.84 15.45 -29.67
CA THR A 454 -14.02 15.28 -28.77
C THR A 454 -15.31 14.93 -29.50
N SER A 455 -15.32 15.01 -30.84
CA SER A 455 -16.48 14.78 -31.71
C SER A 455 -16.83 13.29 -31.92
N GLY A 456 -15.96 12.36 -31.54
CA GLY A 456 -16.21 10.91 -31.66
C GLY A 456 -17.04 10.29 -30.51
N ILE A 457 -17.37 11.06 -29.46
CA ILE A 457 -18.19 10.56 -28.34
C ILE A 457 -19.67 10.76 -28.72
N ASN A 458 -20.25 9.78 -29.42
CA ASN A 458 -21.68 9.78 -29.69
C ASN A 458 -22.45 9.52 -28.37
N ILE A 459 -22.89 10.61 -27.72
CA ILE A 459 -23.82 10.55 -26.59
C ILE A 459 -25.20 10.18 -27.16
N PRO A 460 -25.90 9.15 -26.64
CA PRO A 460 -27.15 8.68 -27.21
C PRO A 460 -28.20 9.81 -27.33
N ALA A 461 -28.78 9.97 -28.52
CA ALA A 461 -29.73 11.04 -28.88
C ALA A 461 -31.11 10.97 -28.21
N THR A 462 -31.34 10.07 -27.26
CA THR A 462 -32.63 9.87 -26.58
C THR A 462 -32.51 10.08 -25.08
N ILE A 463 -32.21 11.31 -24.69
CA ILE A 463 -32.49 11.81 -23.34
C ILE A 463 -33.67 12.79 -23.48
N PRO A 464 -34.81 12.58 -22.79
CA PRO A 464 -35.86 13.59 -22.78
C PRO A 464 -35.27 14.92 -22.30
N LYS A 465 -35.43 15.97 -23.11
CA LYS A 465 -34.94 17.31 -22.76
C LYS A 465 -35.50 17.68 -21.38
N PRO A 466 -34.66 18.07 -20.42
CA PRO A 466 -35.12 18.45 -19.09
C PRO A 466 -36.07 19.66 -19.20
N PRO A 467 -36.98 19.85 -18.22
CA PRO A 467 -37.68 21.12 -18.09
C PRO A 467 -36.65 22.25 -17.99
N HIS A 468 -36.86 23.35 -18.74
CA HIS A 468 -35.97 24.50 -18.71
C HIS A 468 -35.81 25.02 -17.28
N THR A 469 -34.60 24.97 -16.74
CA THR A 469 -34.26 25.70 -15.51
C THR A 469 -34.28 27.18 -15.86
N PRO A 470 -35.11 28.02 -15.21
CA PRO A 470 -35.10 29.46 -15.47
C PRO A 470 -33.71 30.02 -15.20
N ASN A 471 -33.35 31.12 -15.85
CA ASN A 471 -32.10 31.82 -15.54
C ASN A 471 -32.04 32.14 -14.03
N PRO A 472 -30.85 32.06 -13.40
CA PRO A 472 -30.72 32.42 -12.00
C PRO A 472 -31.10 33.91 -11.85
N PRO A 473 -32.00 34.26 -10.93
CA PRO A 473 -32.27 35.67 -10.62
C PRO A 473 -31.00 36.33 -10.06
N ASN A 474 -30.96 37.66 -10.06
CA ASN A 474 -29.84 38.38 -9.46
C ASN A 474 -29.68 37.97 -7.98
N TRP A 475 -28.45 37.79 -7.51
CA TRP A 475 -28.13 37.34 -6.14
C TRP A 475 -28.66 38.26 -5.03
N SER A 476 -29.08 39.47 -5.39
CA SER A 476 -29.75 40.45 -4.52
C SER A 476 -31.26 40.23 -4.39
N SER A 477 -31.85 39.33 -5.16
CA SER A 477 -33.28 39.00 -5.09
C SER A 477 -33.56 38.08 -3.88
N PRO A 478 -34.67 38.30 -3.14
CA PRO A 478 -35.03 37.43 -2.02
C PRO A 478 -35.39 36.03 -2.54
N LEU A 479 -34.56 35.03 -2.25
CA LEU A 479 -34.79 33.62 -2.56
C LEU A 479 -35.38 32.91 -1.34
N LYS A 480 -36.36 32.03 -1.57
CA LYS A 480 -36.92 31.19 -0.49
C LYS A 480 -35.93 30.07 -0.16
N LYS A 481 -35.42 30.03 1.08
CA LYS A 481 -34.57 28.94 1.54
C LYS A 481 -35.38 27.65 1.70
N ILE A 482 -34.84 26.55 1.21
CA ILE A 482 -35.43 25.20 1.30
C ILE A 482 -34.36 24.18 1.74
N THR A 483 -34.79 23.10 2.38
CA THR A 483 -33.94 21.94 2.73
C THR A 483 -34.25 20.74 1.82
N LEU A 484 -33.43 19.68 1.87
CA LEU A 484 -33.67 18.47 1.06
C LEU A 484 -35.00 17.81 1.40
N SER A 485 -35.42 17.84 2.66
CA SER A 485 -36.72 17.31 3.12
C SER A 485 -37.93 18.14 2.64
N ASP A 486 -37.74 19.37 2.16
CA ASP A 486 -38.82 20.17 1.52
C ASP A 486 -39.02 19.79 0.04
N MET A 487 -38.12 18.97 -0.52
CA MET A 487 -38.17 18.53 -1.91
C MET A 487 -38.97 17.22 -2.02
N ASP A 488 -39.82 17.11 -3.05
CA ASP A 488 -40.65 15.94 -3.31
C ASP A 488 -39.82 14.92 -4.10
N PRO A 489 -39.38 13.81 -3.47
CA PRO A 489 -38.50 12.84 -4.10
C PRO A 489 -39.23 12.01 -5.17
N THR A 490 -40.56 12.10 -5.26
CA THR A 490 -41.36 11.26 -6.15
C THR A 490 -41.57 11.88 -7.52
N LYS A 491 -41.24 13.17 -7.70
CA LYS A 491 -41.48 13.93 -8.93
C LYS A 491 -40.22 14.63 -9.40
N ASP A 492 -40.04 14.64 -10.73
CA ASP A 492 -39.06 15.50 -11.38
C ASP A 492 -39.57 16.95 -11.33
N LYS A 493 -38.96 17.81 -10.51
CA LYS A 493 -39.46 19.17 -10.25
C LYS A 493 -38.34 20.19 -10.03
N VAL A 494 -38.40 21.32 -10.73
CA VAL A 494 -37.54 22.49 -10.49
C VAL A 494 -38.16 23.39 -9.43
N TYR A 495 -37.38 23.74 -8.41
CA TYR A 495 -37.82 24.61 -7.30
C TYR A 495 -37.45 26.07 -7.60
N ASN A 496 -38.20 26.69 -8.51
CA ASN A 496 -37.96 28.06 -8.94
C ASN A 496 -38.09 29.09 -7.81
N GLY A 497 -37.18 30.06 -7.76
CA GLY A 497 -37.14 31.09 -6.72
C GLY A 497 -36.65 30.59 -5.37
N CYS A 498 -36.11 29.37 -5.31
CA CYS A 498 -35.61 28.76 -4.08
C CYS A 498 -34.09 28.65 -4.08
N VAL A 499 -33.51 28.64 -2.88
CA VAL A 499 -32.09 28.36 -2.64
C VAL A 499 -31.94 27.18 -1.69
N LEU A 500 -31.10 26.23 -2.06
CA LEU A 500 -30.72 25.08 -1.25
C LEU A 500 -29.27 25.25 -0.82
N GLU A 501 -29.04 25.38 0.49
CA GLU A 501 -27.70 25.49 1.06
C GLU A 501 -27.19 24.13 1.52
N VAL A 502 -26.04 23.72 1.00
CA VAL A 502 -25.49 22.39 1.26
C VAL A 502 -23.98 22.42 1.44
N ARG A 503 -23.48 21.44 2.18
CA ARG A 503 -22.08 21.12 2.33
C ARG A 503 -21.72 19.93 1.45
N ILE A 504 -20.58 19.99 0.78
CA ILE A 504 -20.07 18.86 -0.01
C ILE A 504 -19.44 17.81 0.92
N ILE A 505 -19.90 16.55 0.86
CA ILE A 505 -19.42 15.46 1.71
C ILE A 505 -18.33 14.63 1.01
N ASP A 506 -18.54 14.26 -0.24
CA ASP A 506 -17.67 13.35 -1.01
C ASP A 506 -17.78 13.68 -2.50
N TRP A 507 -16.65 13.88 -3.19
CA TRP A 507 -16.64 14.33 -4.58
C TRP A 507 -16.06 13.28 -5.53
N SER A 508 -16.75 13.05 -6.64
CA SER A 508 -16.30 12.20 -7.73
C SER A 508 -16.50 12.93 -9.06
N ILE A 509 -15.42 13.19 -9.80
CA ILE A 509 -15.54 13.71 -11.17
C ILE A 509 -15.75 12.51 -12.09
N LEU A 510 -16.93 12.45 -12.71
CA LEU A 510 -17.22 11.51 -13.79
C LEU A 510 -17.23 12.28 -15.11
N ILE A 511 -16.71 11.64 -16.15
CA ILE A 511 -16.54 12.20 -17.49
C ILE A 511 -17.89 12.80 -17.94
N CYS A 512 -17.94 14.13 -18.07
CA CYS A 512 -19.09 14.97 -18.47
C CYS A 512 -20.15 15.35 -17.40
N SER A 513 -19.98 15.00 -16.12
CA SER A 513 -20.82 15.52 -15.02
C SER A 513 -20.11 15.44 -13.67
N ILE A 514 -20.23 16.47 -12.83
CA ILE A 514 -19.75 16.40 -11.44
C ILE A 514 -20.82 15.65 -10.65
N GLN A 515 -20.46 14.53 -10.01
CA GLN A 515 -21.36 13.79 -9.13
C GLN A 515 -20.77 13.74 -7.72
N THR A 516 -21.49 14.30 -6.75
CA THR A 516 -21.01 14.45 -5.38
C THR A 516 -22.12 14.16 -4.39
N LYS A 517 -21.76 13.81 -3.16
CA LYS A 517 -22.71 13.80 -2.05
C LYS A 517 -22.75 15.18 -1.41
N ILE A 518 -23.95 15.62 -1.07
CA ILE A 518 -24.22 16.89 -0.40
C ILE A 518 -25.01 16.64 0.88
N GLU A 519 -24.77 17.45 1.90
CA GLU A 519 -25.47 17.48 3.19
C GLU A 519 -26.15 18.83 3.34
N ASP A 520 -27.43 18.89 3.70
CA ASP A 520 -28.07 20.17 4.03
C ASP A 520 -27.87 20.56 5.51
N GLU A 521 -28.46 21.68 5.94
CA GLU A 521 -28.34 22.16 7.32
C GLU A 521 -28.99 21.26 8.38
N LYS A 522 -29.90 20.35 7.99
CA LYS A 522 -30.54 19.38 8.88
C LYS A 522 -29.74 18.07 8.97
N GLY A 523 -28.66 17.92 8.20
CA GLY A 523 -27.87 16.70 8.11
C GLY A 523 -28.41 15.68 7.11
N ASP A 524 -29.41 16.05 6.30
CA ASP A 524 -29.95 15.17 5.27
C ASP A 524 -28.93 15.04 4.12
N VAL A 525 -28.72 13.83 3.62
CA VAL A 525 -27.72 13.55 2.57
C VAL A 525 -28.38 13.18 1.25
N ASN A 526 -27.96 13.83 0.17
CA ASN A 526 -28.44 13.51 -1.18
C ASN A 526 -27.29 13.52 -2.22
N ARG A 527 -27.56 12.99 -3.42
CA ARG A 527 -26.65 13.10 -4.56
C ARG A 527 -26.86 14.41 -5.27
N PHE A 528 -25.78 15.03 -5.73
CA PHE A 528 -25.78 16.24 -6.52
C PHE A 528 -25.06 16.02 -7.85
N ALA A 529 -25.65 16.51 -8.94
CA ALA A 529 -25.13 16.37 -10.30
C ALA A 529 -25.21 17.67 -11.11
N ILE A 530 -24.12 18.02 -11.81
CA ILE A 530 -24.11 19.12 -12.81
C ILE A 530 -24.10 18.52 -14.21
N TYR A 531 -25.08 18.87 -15.05
CA TYR A 531 -25.26 18.41 -16.44
C TYR A 531 -25.11 19.57 -17.44
N ASN A 532 -24.89 19.27 -18.74
CA ASN A 532 -24.71 20.25 -19.83
C ASN A 532 -23.49 21.18 -19.66
N TRP A 533 -22.37 20.58 -19.25
CA TRP A 533 -21.06 21.19 -19.41
C TRP A 533 -20.71 21.31 -20.91
N PRO A 534 -20.43 22.51 -21.45
CA PRO A 534 -19.95 22.58 -22.82
C PRO A 534 -18.51 22.07 -22.84
N LEU A 535 -18.29 20.86 -23.37
CA LEU A 535 -16.96 20.41 -23.79
C LEU A 535 -16.46 21.16 -25.03
N SER A 536 -17.25 22.10 -25.57
CA SER A 536 -16.86 23.05 -26.61
C SER A 536 -16.81 24.47 -26.05
N GLY A 537 -15.60 25.00 -25.81
CA GLY A 537 -15.39 26.44 -25.63
C GLY A 537 -15.37 26.99 -24.20
N VAL A 538 -15.26 26.16 -23.16
CA VAL A 538 -15.01 26.68 -21.80
C VAL A 538 -13.59 27.26 -21.71
N ARG A 539 -13.45 28.52 -21.33
CA ARG A 539 -12.15 29.16 -21.09
C ARG A 539 -11.52 28.52 -19.86
N ASN A 540 -10.19 28.35 -19.86
CA ASN A 540 -9.40 27.72 -18.79
C ASN A 540 -9.68 28.24 -17.36
N HIS A 541 -10.28 29.43 -17.22
CA HIS A 541 -10.66 30.05 -15.96
C HIS A 541 -11.83 29.34 -15.23
N ASP A 542 -12.79 28.75 -15.94
CA ASP A 542 -14.02 28.20 -15.35
C ASP A 542 -13.79 26.84 -14.65
N VAL A 543 -12.82 26.06 -15.15
CA VAL A 543 -12.40 24.80 -14.51
C VAL A 543 -11.73 25.06 -13.15
N LEU A 544 -10.96 26.16 -13.04
CA LEU A 544 -10.28 26.55 -11.81
C LEU A 544 -11.25 27.05 -10.73
N GLU A 545 -12.29 27.80 -11.12
CA GLU A 545 -13.37 28.22 -10.23
C GLU A 545 -14.13 27.00 -9.68
N ILE A 546 -14.49 26.04 -10.53
CA ILE A 546 -15.23 24.83 -10.14
C ILE A 546 -14.43 23.94 -9.19
N MET A 547 -13.11 23.82 -9.37
CA MET A 547 -12.26 23.10 -8.41
C MET A 547 -12.14 23.81 -7.05
N LYS A 548 -12.48 25.10 -6.94
CA LYS A 548 -12.66 25.78 -5.64
C LYS A 548 -13.99 25.37 -5.00
N ILE A 549 -15.03 25.18 -5.79
CA ILE A 549 -16.40 24.79 -5.37
C ILE A 549 -16.42 23.38 -4.78
N PHE A 550 -15.87 22.38 -5.48
CA PHE A 550 -16.11 20.96 -5.17
C PHE A 550 -15.13 20.31 -4.19
N ARG A 551 -14.64 21.05 -3.19
CA ARG A 551 -13.82 20.48 -2.12
C ARG A 551 -14.73 19.89 -1.03
N PRO A 552 -14.30 18.80 -0.35
CA PRO A 552 -15.00 18.33 0.84
C PRO A 552 -15.15 19.47 1.85
N ASN A 553 -16.27 19.51 2.55
CA ASN A 553 -16.65 20.49 3.56
C ASN A 553 -16.92 21.92 3.07
N VAL A 554 -16.87 22.20 1.77
CA VAL A 554 -17.27 23.52 1.25
C VAL A 554 -18.78 23.67 1.28
N LYS A 555 -19.25 24.82 1.78
CA LYS A 555 -20.65 25.25 1.69
C LYS A 555 -20.91 25.92 0.36
N ILE A 556 -21.98 25.49 -0.30
CA ILE A 556 -22.45 26.03 -1.56
C ILE A 556 -23.94 26.34 -1.47
N SER A 557 -24.36 27.36 -2.20
CA SER A 557 -25.78 27.68 -2.41
C SER A 557 -26.18 27.28 -3.82
N ILE A 558 -27.20 26.43 -3.94
CA ILE A 558 -27.77 25.98 -5.21
C ILE A 558 -29.06 26.77 -5.47
N ILE A 559 -29.08 27.57 -6.54
CA ILE A 559 -30.26 28.31 -7.00
C ILE A 559 -31.12 27.40 -7.89
N ASN A 560 -32.44 27.49 -7.71
CA ASN A 560 -33.43 26.76 -8.50
C ASN A 560 -33.11 25.25 -8.58
N PRO A 561 -32.87 24.56 -7.45
CA PRO A 561 -32.45 23.16 -7.48
C PRO A 561 -33.51 22.31 -8.17
N TYR A 562 -33.06 21.39 -9.02
CA TYR A 562 -33.93 20.49 -9.77
C TYR A 562 -33.86 19.09 -9.17
N HIS A 563 -34.94 18.63 -8.54
CA HIS A 563 -35.04 17.24 -8.12
C HIS A 563 -35.28 16.36 -9.35
N ARG A 564 -34.49 15.29 -9.52
CA ARG A 564 -34.69 14.29 -10.55
C ARG A 564 -34.45 12.88 -10.03
N ARG A 565 -35.27 11.93 -10.48
CA ARG A 565 -34.99 10.50 -10.32
C ARG A 565 -34.07 10.00 -11.42
N SER A 566 -32.92 9.46 -11.05
CA SER A 566 -31.94 8.90 -11.98
C SER A 566 -32.40 7.56 -12.58
N ARG A 567 -31.75 7.10 -13.67
CA ARG A 567 -32.09 5.82 -14.32
C ARG A 567 -31.92 4.60 -13.42
N ASP A 568 -31.02 4.67 -12.43
CA ASP A 568 -30.84 3.66 -11.37
C ASP A 568 -31.85 3.80 -10.22
N GLY A 569 -32.89 4.62 -10.40
CA GLY A 569 -34.02 4.77 -9.46
C GLY A 569 -33.71 5.64 -8.24
N GLN A 570 -32.54 6.28 -8.18
CA GLN A 570 -32.09 7.07 -7.04
C GLN A 570 -32.49 8.54 -7.17
N ASN A 571 -32.62 9.22 -6.03
CA ASN A 571 -32.89 10.65 -5.98
C ASN A 571 -31.60 11.43 -6.23
N THR A 572 -31.65 12.50 -7.01
CA THR A 572 -30.50 13.36 -7.29
C THR A 572 -30.95 14.79 -7.50
N ILE A 573 -30.20 15.72 -6.93
CA ILE A 573 -30.32 17.15 -7.19
C ILE A 573 -29.48 17.48 -8.42
N ARG A 574 -30.13 17.91 -9.50
CA ARG A 574 -29.50 18.30 -10.75
C ARG A 574 -29.43 19.82 -10.87
N VAL A 575 -28.39 20.33 -11.53
CA VAL A 575 -28.35 21.68 -12.10
C VAL A 575 -27.79 21.65 -13.53
N GLU A 576 -28.23 22.59 -14.37
CA GLU A 576 -27.82 22.69 -15.79
C GLU A 576 -26.47 23.39 -16.01
N GLY A 577 -25.84 23.92 -14.95
CA GLY A 577 -24.53 24.56 -15.08
C GLY A 577 -24.02 25.22 -13.80
N PRO A 578 -22.74 25.63 -13.78
CA PRO A 578 -22.09 26.23 -12.60
C PRO A 578 -22.67 27.58 -12.20
N GLN A 579 -23.31 28.32 -13.12
CA GLN A 579 -23.91 29.64 -12.86
C GLN A 579 -25.06 29.60 -11.83
N TYR A 580 -25.57 28.41 -11.51
CA TYR A 580 -26.60 28.19 -10.48
C TYR A 580 -26.01 27.93 -9.09
N ILE A 581 -24.68 27.98 -8.95
CA ILE A 581 -23.98 27.63 -7.73
C ILE A 581 -23.16 28.84 -7.26
N ARG A 582 -23.27 29.18 -5.98
CA ARG A 582 -22.40 30.18 -5.34
C ARG A 582 -21.60 29.57 -4.21
N LEU A 583 -20.34 29.96 -4.21
CA LEU A 583 -19.41 29.75 -3.12
C LEU A 583 -19.72 30.69 -1.97
N ASP A 584 -19.88 30.12 -0.78
CA ASP A 584 -19.78 30.90 0.43
C ASP A 584 -18.30 31.03 0.83
N ASN A 585 -17.66 32.12 0.38
CA ASN A 585 -16.25 32.41 0.67
C ASN A 585 -15.99 32.79 2.15
N SER A 586 -17.04 32.95 2.98
CA SER A 586 -16.90 33.36 4.38
C SER A 586 -16.23 32.30 5.25
N MET A 587 -16.15 31.05 4.79
CA MET A 587 -15.34 29.99 5.38
C MET A 587 -14.57 29.22 4.30
N ILE A 588 -13.46 29.80 3.81
CA ILE A 588 -12.33 28.95 3.42
C ILE A 588 -11.88 28.29 4.71
N ASP A 589 -12.47 27.13 4.98
CA ASP A 589 -12.26 26.37 6.19
C ASP A 589 -10.76 26.26 6.41
N LYS A 590 -10.26 26.82 7.53
CA LYS A 590 -8.86 26.75 7.91
C LYS A 590 -8.58 25.33 8.37
N GLN A 591 -8.83 24.33 7.54
CA GLN A 591 -8.61 22.93 7.81
C GLN A 591 -7.31 22.48 7.16
N CYS A 592 -6.62 21.58 7.83
CA CYS A 592 -5.38 21.00 7.38
C CYS A 592 -5.62 20.21 6.10
N HIS A 593 -4.90 20.56 5.04
CA HIS A 593 -5.03 19.93 3.73
C HIS A 593 -4.86 18.40 3.74
N VAL A 594 -4.11 17.87 4.71
CA VAL A 594 -3.77 16.43 4.80
C VAL A 594 -4.68 15.65 5.73
N CYS A 595 -5.16 16.25 6.82
CA CYS A 595 -5.89 15.51 7.86
C CYS A 595 -7.27 16.07 8.20
N GLY A 596 -7.69 17.18 7.57
CA GLY A 596 -9.02 17.78 7.74
C GLY A 596 -9.25 18.47 9.10
N LYS A 597 -8.31 18.42 10.05
CA LYS A 597 -8.41 19.12 11.35
C LYS A 597 -8.24 20.62 11.20
N GLU A 598 -8.82 21.41 12.10
CA GLU A 598 -8.59 22.86 12.14
C GLU A 598 -7.08 23.20 12.23
N ALA A 599 -6.63 24.10 11.37
CA ALA A 599 -5.25 24.41 11.07
C ALA A 599 -4.76 25.55 11.97
N LYS A 600 -3.84 25.22 12.88
CA LYS A 600 -2.99 26.19 13.58
C LYS A 600 -1.90 26.64 12.60
N ILE A 601 -2.10 27.81 12.00
CA ILE A 601 -1.57 28.19 10.67
C ILE A 601 -0.05 27.97 10.47
N LEU A 602 0.27 27.05 9.56
CA LEU A 602 1.53 26.99 8.81
C LEU A 602 1.17 27.08 7.32
N PRO A 603 1.31 28.24 6.66
CA PRO A 603 0.98 28.36 5.25
C PRO A 603 2.07 27.65 4.42
N CYS A 604 1.68 27.10 3.27
CA CYS A 604 2.66 26.58 2.32
C CYS A 604 3.63 27.70 1.90
N SER A 605 4.94 27.44 2.05
CA SER A 605 6.00 28.37 1.65
C SER A 605 6.01 28.65 0.14
N THR A 606 5.46 27.74 -0.68
CA THR A 606 5.45 27.84 -2.14
C THR A 606 4.20 28.52 -2.70
N CYS A 607 2.99 28.15 -2.23
CA CYS A 607 1.74 28.63 -2.81
C CYS A 607 0.90 29.55 -1.91
N LYS A 608 1.31 29.78 -0.65
CA LYS A 608 0.67 30.64 0.36
C LYS A 608 -0.80 30.36 0.73
N MET A 609 -1.51 29.50 -0.01
CA MET A 609 -2.95 29.23 0.18
C MET A 609 -3.28 27.87 0.81
N ALA A 610 -2.31 26.96 0.95
CA ALA A 610 -2.53 25.68 1.63
C ALA A 610 -2.18 25.80 3.12
N PHE A 611 -3.10 25.38 3.99
CA PHE A 611 -2.97 25.45 5.44
C PHE A 611 -2.80 24.04 6.02
N TYR A 612 -1.89 23.91 6.99
CA TYR A 612 -1.59 22.64 7.66
C TYR A 612 -1.71 22.81 9.17
N CYS A 613 -2.17 21.77 9.87
CA CYS A 613 -2.24 21.76 11.33
C CYS A 613 -0.88 21.49 12.01
N SER A 614 0.10 20.97 11.27
CA SER A 614 1.45 20.69 11.76
C SER A 614 2.48 20.64 10.61
N LYS A 615 3.76 20.82 10.95
CA LYS A 615 4.89 20.65 10.02
C LYS A 615 4.98 19.24 9.46
N ASP A 616 4.53 18.25 10.22
CA ASP A 616 4.52 16.84 9.79
C ASP A 616 3.44 16.59 8.75
N CYS A 617 2.24 17.17 8.89
CA CYS A 617 1.22 17.14 7.84
C CYS A 617 1.70 17.84 6.57
N GLN A 618 2.40 18.97 6.68
CA GLN A 618 3.01 19.65 5.53
C GLN A 618 4.08 18.78 4.84
N LYS A 619 4.94 18.10 5.63
CA LYS A 619 5.95 17.18 5.09
C LYS A 619 5.34 15.92 4.48
N LEU A 620 4.28 15.36 5.08
CA LEU A 620 3.52 14.23 4.55
C LEU A 620 2.90 14.57 3.19
N ASP A 621 2.31 15.76 3.03
CA ASP A 621 1.85 16.27 1.74
C ASP A 621 2.98 16.31 0.70
N TRP A 622 4.14 16.80 1.13
CA TRP A 622 5.31 16.97 0.28
C TRP A 622 5.95 15.65 -0.15
N ILE A 623 5.95 14.64 0.72
CA ILE A 623 6.61 13.35 0.51
C ILE A 623 5.66 12.32 -0.14
N GLU A 624 4.42 12.22 0.33
CA GLU A 624 3.49 11.15 -0.08
C GLU A 624 2.59 11.53 -1.25
N PHE A 625 2.08 12.76 -1.24
CA PHE A 625 1.25 13.30 -2.33
C PHE A 625 2.08 14.05 -3.37
N ASN A 626 3.38 14.20 -3.09
CA ASN A 626 4.32 14.95 -3.88
C ASN A 626 3.73 16.34 -4.17
N HIS A 627 3.62 17.18 -3.14
CA HIS A 627 3.14 18.57 -3.25
C HIS A 627 3.75 19.30 -4.46
N LYS A 628 4.94 18.90 -4.93
CA LYS A 628 5.53 19.35 -6.20
C LYS A 628 4.63 19.12 -7.42
N ASN A 629 3.84 18.05 -7.53
CA ASN A 629 2.89 17.83 -8.64
C ASN A 629 1.56 18.57 -8.45
N LEU A 630 1.06 18.74 -7.22
CA LEU A 630 -0.14 19.55 -6.96
C LEU A 630 0.14 21.06 -7.07
N CYS A 631 1.32 21.49 -6.62
CA CYS A 631 1.83 22.85 -6.69
C CYS A 631 2.46 23.18 -8.05
N LYS A 632 3.10 22.23 -8.76
CA LYS A 632 3.53 22.43 -10.16
C LYS A 632 2.39 22.39 -11.17
N HIS A 633 1.24 21.76 -10.89
CA HIS A 633 0.08 21.95 -11.77
C HIS A 633 -0.38 23.42 -11.81
N LEU A 634 -0.03 24.21 -10.79
CA LEU A 634 -0.18 25.67 -10.79
C LEU A 634 1.09 26.43 -11.24
N LYS A 635 2.27 25.80 -11.24
CA LYS A 635 3.51 26.41 -11.72
C LYS A 635 3.75 26.24 -13.23
N MET A 636 3.21 25.18 -13.85
CA MET A 636 3.30 24.97 -15.30
C MET A 636 2.53 26.03 -16.11
N TYR A 637 1.65 26.81 -15.45
CA TYR A 637 0.98 27.97 -16.02
C TYR A 637 1.53 29.32 -15.55
N ALA A 638 2.49 29.34 -14.61
CA ALA A 638 3.21 30.55 -14.20
C ALA A 638 4.48 30.79 -15.03
N GLU A 639 4.95 29.77 -15.78
CA GLU A 639 6.07 29.86 -16.73
C GLU A 639 5.59 30.04 -18.18
N LEU A 640 4.27 30.22 -18.39
CA LEU A 640 3.60 30.51 -19.67
C LEU A 640 2.86 31.87 -19.68
N MET A 641 3.07 32.69 -18.63
CA MET A 641 3.07 34.15 -18.72
C MET A 641 4.51 34.60 -18.99
#